data_AF-A0A949SC85-F1
#
_entry.id   AF-A0A949SC85-F1
#
_cell.length_a   1.000
_cell.length_b   1.000
_cell.length_c   1.000
_cell.angle_alpha   90.00
_cell.angle_beta   90.00
_cell.angle_gamma   90.00
#
_symmetry.space_group_name_H-M   'P 1'
#
loop_
_entity.id
_entity.type
_entity.pdbx_description
1 polymer ?
#
loop_
_entity_poly.entity_id
_entity_poly.type
_entity_poly.pdbx_seq_one_letter_code
_entity_poly.pdbx_strand_id
1 'polypeptide(L)'
;MAQILREKYAFHDTRTLLGDNATRQGITAAVADFFKSNRVSSKDAVLIYYSGHGQTVDLPNGGEMGFLIPQDASIELEGPPDIAGYYQSCIPMQDIKTWRNLIPARHILFMADACYSGLLASDRSIPAPVLDALKLSVCQILTAGTRNQKAREEAHLGHGLFTAKILEALSSGVADLNKDGYIRASELGQFMRDINLENQTPQSRIMDGEGDFILVSQKRAEGDLSGVVIDQADKKPLAGAEVTLAGTEAGDRTNRKGEFKFKAPVGGYAGFSIRLPRLPKPVEVGIAVSVEAGEEEYVELAVPLPADYSTAENVTEEGWLEEEDPHGRKVRVWDSAETPPKRQNGCIWRYPLADSGETCDLVWIEPGKFQMGSPESEDGHQEDEQQHEVTLTRGFWMGRYEITNKQFGAFIDATDYKTTAEEAGKGFAWNGLKWLVFEGLYWREPVVAGSPYLGEDYPVIQVSWKDCQAFLDWAGLAFPTEAQWEYACRAGTTARCYWGDDPGFEQTCEYANVADSSMEALFEVKGSGFDCTDEYASVSPVGSLKSNAWGLYDMSGNAGEWCLDEYGENYFSVSPAKDPVNRNGDHIKYTFEEETFEGENRVIKGGNWGSLSFRIRSASRDRLNPLDRGTTTGFRAVHR
;
A
#
# COMPACT_ATOMS: atom_id res chain seq x y z
N MET A 1 -19.00 -18.60 -21.58
CA MET A 1 -18.38 -17.91 -20.44
C MET A 1 -18.71 -16.42 -20.40
N ALA A 2 -18.16 -15.59 -21.32
CA ALA A 2 -18.34 -14.13 -21.30
C ALA A 2 -19.79 -13.65 -21.24
N GLN A 3 -20.72 -14.35 -21.91
CA GLN A 3 -22.15 -14.05 -21.82
C GLN A 3 -22.70 -14.20 -20.39
N ILE A 4 -22.44 -15.32 -19.72
CA ILE A 4 -22.88 -15.56 -18.33
C ILE A 4 -22.26 -14.54 -17.38
N LEU A 5 -20.97 -14.22 -17.55
CA LEU A 5 -20.30 -13.22 -16.71
C LEU A 5 -20.93 -11.83 -16.85
N ARG A 6 -21.30 -11.42 -18.07
CA ARG A 6 -22.02 -10.16 -18.34
C ARG A 6 -23.45 -10.15 -17.82
N GLU A 7 -24.20 -11.21 -18.07
CA GLU A 7 -25.63 -11.29 -17.77
C GLU A 7 -25.93 -11.64 -16.32
N LYS A 8 -24.96 -12.23 -15.61
CA LYS A 8 -25.17 -12.69 -14.24
C LYS A 8 -24.16 -12.18 -13.23
N TYR A 9 -22.97 -11.69 -13.60
CA TYR A 9 -21.88 -11.47 -12.62
C TYR A 9 -21.18 -10.11 -12.65
N ALA A 10 -21.84 -9.02 -13.08
CA ALA A 10 -21.29 -7.65 -13.04
C ALA A 10 -19.96 -7.43 -13.81
N PHE A 11 -19.57 -8.36 -14.69
CA PHE A 11 -18.46 -8.16 -15.62
C PHE A 11 -18.96 -7.36 -16.82
N HIS A 12 -18.85 -6.04 -16.77
CA HIS A 12 -19.33 -5.17 -17.86
C HIS A 12 -18.36 -5.09 -19.04
N ASP A 13 -17.07 -5.34 -18.80
CA ASP A 13 -16.01 -5.32 -19.79
C ASP A 13 -15.47 -6.72 -20.05
N THR A 14 -15.84 -7.31 -21.19
CA THR A 14 -15.40 -8.65 -21.58
C THR A 14 -14.82 -8.63 -22.98
N ARG A 15 -13.60 -9.14 -23.11
CA ARG A 15 -12.95 -9.42 -24.41
C ARG A 15 -12.94 -10.93 -24.66
N THR A 16 -13.22 -11.33 -25.90
CA THR A 16 -13.24 -12.75 -26.29
C THR A 16 -12.45 -12.91 -27.58
N LEU A 17 -11.46 -13.82 -27.55
CA LEU A 17 -10.65 -14.19 -28.71
C LEU A 17 -11.04 -15.61 -29.12
N LEU A 18 -11.41 -15.81 -30.38
CA LEU A 18 -11.82 -17.11 -30.93
C LEU A 18 -11.14 -17.34 -32.28
N GLY A 19 -10.88 -18.61 -32.61
CA GLY A 19 -10.33 -19.03 -33.89
C GLY A 19 -9.06 -18.25 -34.25
N ASP A 20 -9.03 -17.66 -35.44
CA ASP A 20 -7.89 -16.92 -35.99
C ASP A 20 -7.46 -15.69 -35.16
N ASN A 21 -8.27 -15.24 -34.19
CA ASN A 21 -7.91 -14.16 -33.27
C ASN A 21 -7.25 -14.65 -31.98
N ALA A 22 -7.31 -15.94 -31.67
CA ALA A 22 -6.70 -16.54 -30.49
C ALA A 22 -5.22 -16.90 -30.72
N THR A 23 -4.49 -15.97 -31.34
CA THR A 23 -3.04 -16.09 -31.60
C THR A 23 -2.24 -15.78 -30.34
N ARG A 24 -0.97 -16.19 -30.30
CA ARG A 24 -0.04 -15.86 -29.21
C ARG A 24 -0.01 -14.35 -28.97
N GLN A 25 0.14 -13.56 -30.04
CA GLN A 25 0.14 -12.11 -29.98
C GLN A 25 -1.22 -11.55 -29.57
N GLY A 26 -2.33 -12.13 -30.06
CA GLY A 26 -3.67 -11.69 -29.70
C GLY A 26 -3.96 -11.85 -28.22
N ILE A 27 -3.60 -13.02 -27.66
CA ILE A 27 -3.76 -13.35 -26.24
C ILE A 27 -2.87 -12.44 -25.38
N THR A 28 -1.57 -12.34 -25.67
CA THR A 28 -0.65 -11.50 -24.89
C THR A 28 -1.03 -10.02 -24.96
N ALA A 29 -1.45 -9.52 -26.11
CA ALA A 29 -1.94 -8.14 -26.25
C ALA A 29 -3.27 -7.90 -25.52
N ALA A 30 -4.14 -8.91 -25.42
CA ALA A 30 -5.37 -8.81 -24.65
C ALA A 30 -5.09 -8.75 -23.15
N VAL A 31 -4.17 -9.58 -22.65
CA VAL A 31 -3.77 -9.55 -21.23
C VAL A 31 -3.00 -8.27 -20.92
N ALA A 32 -2.11 -7.82 -21.80
CA ALA A 32 -1.35 -6.59 -21.61
C ALA A 32 -2.22 -5.31 -21.57
N ASP A 33 -3.44 -5.34 -22.10
CA ASP A 33 -4.37 -4.23 -21.94
C ASP A 33 -4.79 -4.04 -20.46
N PHE A 34 -4.83 -5.12 -19.67
CA PHE A 34 -5.10 -5.05 -18.23
C PHE A 34 -3.98 -4.45 -17.41
N PHE A 35 -2.77 -4.32 -17.95
CA PHE A 35 -1.64 -3.69 -17.24
C PHE A 35 -1.79 -2.16 -17.16
N LYS A 36 -2.69 -1.58 -17.96
CA LYS A 36 -2.92 -0.14 -17.99
C LYS A 36 -3.82 0.24 -16.82
N SER A 37 -3.34 1.09 -15.92
CA SER A 37 -4.09 1.52 -14.74
C SER A 37 -5.36 2.32 -15.06
N ASN A 38 -5.42 2.94 -16.25
CA ASN A 38 -6.65 3.56 -16.75
C ASN A 38 -7.72 2.55 -17.25
N ARG A 39 -7.40 1.25 -17.32
CA ARG A 39 -8.31 0.17 -17.70
C ARG A 39 -8.71 -0.69 -16.51
N VAL A 40 -7.78 -1.00 -15.61
CA VAL A 40 -8.00 -1.88 -14.46
C VAL A 40 -7.37 -1.26 -13.22
N SER A 41 -8.14 -1.18 -12.14
CA SER A 41 -7.73 -0.67 -10.83
C SER A 41 -7.74 -1.78 -9.77
N SER A 42 -7.26 -1.47 -8.56
CA SER A 42 -7.28 -2.38 -7.42
C SER A 42 -8.69 -2.78 -6.96
N LYS A 43 -9.74 -2.06 -7.38
CA LYS A 43 -11.15 -2.32 -7.06
C LYS A 43 -11.82 -3.24 -8.08
N ASP A 44 -11.17 -3.52 -9.20
CA ASP A 44 -11.70 -4.35 -10.26
C ASP A 44 -11.34 -5.83 -10.03
N ALA A 45 -12.19 -6.72 -10.53
CA ALA A 45 -11.95 -8.15 -10.57
C ALA A 45 -11.57 -8.56 -12.00
N VAL A 46 -10.46 -9.28 -12.16
CA VAL A 46 -9.99 -9.75 -13.47
C VAL A 46 -10.13 -11.26 -13.55
N LEU A 47 -10.91 -11.72 -14.54
CA LEU A 47 -11.06 -13.15 -14.85
C LEU A 47 -10.47 -13.42 -16.23
N ILE A 48 -9.44 -14.27 -16.28
CA ILE A 48 -8.82 -14.72 -17.53
C ILE A 48 -9.18 -16.18 -17.71
N TYR A 49 -9.96 -16.46 -18.76
CA TYR A 49 -10.37 -17.82 -19.09
C TYR A 49 -9.75 -18.25 -20.42
N TYR A 50 -9.06 -19.38 -20.40
CA TYR A 50 -8.48 -20.03 -21.56
C TYR A 50 -9.10 -21.42 -21.76
N SER A 51 -9.39 -21.78 -23.00
CA SER A 51 -9.85 -23.12 -23.39
C SER A 51 -9.14 -23.51 -24.67
N GLY A 52 -8.47 -24.65 -24.63
CA GLY A 52 -7.64 -25.12 -25.74
C GLY A 52 -6.58 -26.12 -25.29
N HIS A 53 -5.61 -26.39 -26.15
CA HIS A 53 -4.55 -27.32 -25.80
C HIS A 53 -3.56 -26.70 -24.82
N GLY A 54 -3.09 -27.55 -23.90
CA GLY A 54 -1.93 -27.30 -23.06
C GLY A 54 -1.01 -28.51 -23.13
N GLN A 55 0.29 -28.29 -22.94
CA GLN A 55 1.29 -29.35 -22.95
C GLN A 55 2.38 -29.05 -21.94
N THR A 56 2.91 -30.11 -21.34
CA THR A 56 4.08 -30.06 -20.47
C THR A 56 5.31 -30.52 -21.23
N VAL A 57 6.42 -29.83 -21.02
CA VAL A 57 7.72 -30.16 -21.61
C VAL A 57 8.75 -30.36 -20.50
N ASP A 58 9.48 -31.47 -20.53
CA ASP A 58 10.56 -31.76 -19.57
C ASP A 58 11.75 -30.82 -19.81
N LEU A 59 12.37 -30.31 -18.74
CA LEU A 59 13.51 -29.41 -18.82
C LEU A 59 14.85 -30.16 -18.74
N PRO A 60 15.91 -29.69 -19.45
CA PRO A 60 17.20 -30.40 -19.50
C PRO A 60 17.88 -30.61 -18.14
N ASN A 61 17.65 -29.70 -17.18
CA ASN A 61 18.23 -29.73 -15.84
C ASN A 61 17.32 -30.41 -14.80
N GLY A 62 16.26 -31.09 -15.26
CA GLY A 62 15.19 -31.61 -14.40
C GLY A 62 14.09 -30.58 -14.15
N GLY A 63 12.89 -31.08 -13.85
CA GLY A 63 11.67 -30.27 -13.80
C GLY A 63 10.94 -30.24 -15.13
N GLU A 64 9.81 -29.54 -15.15
CA GLU A 64 8.86 -29.51 -16.26
C GLU A 64 8.33 -28.08 -16.43
N MET A 65 8.00 -27.69 -17.65
CA MET A 65 7.37 -26.40 -17.96
C MET A 65 6.06 -26.61 -18.72
N GLY A 66 4.98 -26.00 -18.24
CA GLY A 66 3.69 -26.02 -18.90
C GLY A 66 3.55 -24.89 -19.91
N PHE A 67 2.86 -25.16 -21.02
CA PHE A 67 2.56 -24.19 -22.07
C PHE A 67 1.07 -24.23 -22.43
N LEU A 68 0.46 -23.06 -22.58
CA LEU A 68 -0.79 -22.89 -23.32
C LEU A 68 -0.45 -22.78 -24.81
N ILE A 69 -1.22 -23.42 -25.67
CA ILE A 69 -0.96 -23.54 -27.12
C ILE A 69 -1.97 -22.68 -27.90
N PRO A 70 -1.59 -21.45 -28.33
CA PRO A 70 -2.44 -20.59 -29.16
C PRO A 70 -2.73 -21.21 -30.54
N GLN A 71 -3.72 -20.65 -31.24
CA GLN A 71 -4.15 -21.16 -32.55
C GLN A 71 -3.05 -21.12 -33.62
N ASP A 72 -2.12 -20.16 -33.53
CA ASP A 72 -1.00 -19.97 -34.46
C ASP A 72 0.29 -20.68 -34.02
N ALA A 73 0.22 -21.54 -32.99
CA ALA A 73 1.38 -22.28 -32.53
C ALA A 73 1.88 -23.25 -33.60
N SER A 74 3.14 -23.10 -34.00
CA SER A 74 3.79 -23.96 -35.00
C SER A 74 4.59 -25.07 -34.29
N ILE A 75 3.87 -26.03 -33.72
CA ILE A 75 4.43 -27.16 -32.95
C ILE A 75 3.88 -28.51 -33.44
N GLU A 76 4.65 -29.58 -33.23
CA GLU A 76 4.17 -30.95 -33.41
C GLU A 76 3.57 -31.46 -32.09
N LEU A 77 2.27 -31.77 -32.11
CA LEU A 77 1.54 -32.29 -30.93
C LEU A 77 1.72 -33.80 -30.75
N GLU A 78 1.99 -34.52 -31.84
CA GLU A 78 2.14 -35.98 -31.88
C GLU A 78 3.62 -36.37 -32.01
N GLY A 79 4.44 -35.93 -31.06
CA GLY A 79 5.89 -36.20 -31.04
C GLY A 79 6.54 -35.81 -29.71
N PRO A 80 7.84 -36.14 -29.51
CA PRO A 80 8.57 -35.64 -28.35
C PRO A 80 8.59 -34.10 -28.39
N PRO A 81 8.25 -33.42 -27.29
CA PRO A 81 8.10 -31.96 -27.30
C PRO A 81 9.43 -31.26 -27.57
N ASP A 82 9.46 -30.40 -28.59
CA ASP A 82 10.58 -29.51 -28.89
C ASP A 82 10.50 -28.22 -28.05
N ILE A 83 11.31 -28.14 -27.00
CA ILE A 83 11.36 -26.97 -26.10
C ILE A 83 11.49 -25.65 -26.88
N ALA A 84 12.28 -25.61 -27.95
CA ALA A 84 12.52 -24.39 -28.72
C ALA A 84 11.24 -23.93 -29.45
N GLY A 85 10.57 -24.83 -30.16
CA GLY A 85 9.29 -24.55 -30.84
C GLY A 85 8.18 -24.13 -29.87
N TYR A 86 8.08 -24.78 -28.70
CA TYR A 86 7.11 -24.40 -27.67
C TYR A 86 7.42 -23.02 -27.09
N TYR A 87 8.67 -22.73 -26.73
CA TYR A 87 9.05 -21.40 -26.22
C TYR A 87 8.80 -20.27 -27.24
N GLN A 88 9.02 -20.53 -28.53
CA GLN A 88 8.84 -19.54 -29.58
C GLN A 88 7.38 -19.26 -29.94
N SER A 89 6.49 -20.25 -29.84
CA SER A 89 5.13 -20.16 -30.42
C SER A 89 4.00 -20.36 -29.41
N CYS A 90 4.30 -20.84 -28.20
CA CYS A 90 3.32 -21.04 -27.14
C CYS A 90 3.46 -19.98 -26.02
N ILE A 91 2.55 -20.02 -25.04
CA ILE A 91 2.57 -19.15 -23.87
C ILE A 91 2.99 -19.99 -22.66
N PRO A 92 4.19 -19.78 -22.10
CA PRO A 92 4.61 -20.43 -20.86
C PRO A 92 3.63 -20.14 -19.73
N MET A 93 3.29 -21.13 -18.92
CA MET A 93 2.48 -20.92 -17.70
C MET A 93 3.17 -19.98 -16.70
N GLN A 94 4.49 -19.84 -16.77
CA GLN A 94 5.24 -18.85 -15.97
C GLN A 94 4.86 -17.40 -16.34
N ASP A 95 4.38 -17.16 -17.58
CA ASP A 95 3.87 -15.86 -17.97
C ASP A 95 2.61 -15.50 -17.17
N ILE A 96 1.82 -16.47 -16.70
CA ILE A 96 0.66 -16.22 -15.83
C ILE A 96 1.10 -15.61 -14.49
N LYS A 97 2.21 -16.09 -13.92
CA LYS A 97 2.81 -15.46 -12.72
C LYS A 97 3.28 -14.05 -13.01
N THR A 98 3.91 -13.86 -14.18
CA THR A 98 4.34 -12.55 -14.63
C THR A 98 3.15 -11.60 -14.79
N TRP A 99 2.06 -12.05 -15.41
CA TRP A 99 0.84 -11.27 -15.62
C TRP A 99 0.15 -10.92 -14.31
N ARG A 100 0.11 -11.85 -13.34
CA ARG A 100 -0.37 -11.54 -11.99
C ARG A 100 0.35 -10.31 -11.41
N ASN A 101 1.66 -10.26 -11.52
CA ASN A 101 2.46 -9.15 -10.99
C ASN A 101 2.27 -7.82 -11.77
N LEU A 102 1.69 -7.87 -12.97
CA LEU A 102 1.51 -6.72 -13.85
C LEU A 102 0.06 -6.21 -13.90
N ILE A 103 -0.93 -7.00 -13.47
CA ILE A 103 -2.35 -6.61 -13.45
C ILE A 103 -2.65 -5.91 -12.11
N PRO A 104 -3.12 -4.64 -12.09
CA PRO A 104 -3.36 -3.87 -10.86
C PRO A 104 -4.48 -4.42 -9.95
N ALA A 105 -5.35 -5.27 -10.47
CA ALA A 105 -6.47 -5.84 -9.74
C ALA A 105 -6.03 -6.63 -8.51
N ARG A 106 -6.70 -6.40 -7.36
CA ARG A 106 -6.47 -7.19 -6.15
C ARG A 106 -6.97 -8.62 -6.30
N HIS A 107 -8.01 -8.82 -7.11
CA HIS A 107 -8.76 -10.06 -7.24
C HIS A 107 -8.63 -10.59 -8.66
N ILE A 108 -7.82 -11.65 -8.83
CA ILE A 108 -7.54 -12.24 -10.14
C ILE A 108 -7.86 -13.74 -10.13
N LEU A 109 -8.63 -14.19 -11.11
CA LEU A 109 -8.92 -15.60 -11.32
C LEU A 109 -8.48 -16.03 -12.72
N PHE A 110 -7.53 -16.97 -12.76
CA PHE A 110 -7.13 -17.67 -13.97
C PHE A 110 -7.87 -19.00 -14.07
N MET A 111 -8.57 -19.22 -15.18
CA MET A 111 -9.27 -20.47 -15.45
C MET A 111 -8.75 -21.07 -16.75
N ALA A 112 -8.35 -22.33 -16.73
CA ALA A 112 -7.84 -23.02 -17.91
C ALA A 112 -8.53 -24.38 -18.11
N ASP A 113 -9.34 -24.49 -19.17
CA ASP A 113 -9.74 -25.79 -19.73
C ASP A 113 -8.65 -26.30 -20.67
N ALA A 114 -7.50 -26.62 -20.08
CA ALA A 114 -6.30 -27.08 -20.76
C ALA A 114 -5.52 -28.07 -19.88
N CYS A 115 -4.66 -28.87 -20.50
CA CYS A 115 -3.80 -29.80 -19.79
C CYS A 115 -2.76 -29.01 -18.96
N TYR A 116 -2.53 -29.44 -17.72
CA TYR A 116 -1.49 -29.00 -16.78
C TYR A 116 -1.83 -27.84 -15.81
N SER A 117 -1.40 -28.02 -14.55
CA SER A 117 -1.53 -27.07 -13.44
C SER A 117 -0.22 -26.80 -12.68
N GLY A 118 0.93 -27.30 -13.16
CA GLY A 118 2.20 -27.35 -12.42
C GLY A 118 2.91 -26.01 -12.20
N LEU A 119 2.16 -25.03 -11.74
CA LEU A 119 2.62 -23.86 -11.01
C LEU A 119 2.84 -24.26 -9.54
N LEU A 120 3.88 -23.70 -8.92
CA LEU A 120 4.02 -23.67 -7.45
C LEU A 120 2.82 -22.90 -6.89
N ALA A 121 1.85 -23.63 -6.34
CA ALA A 121 0.65 -23.08 -5.74
C ALA A 121 0.34 -23.89 -4.47
N SER A 122 0.08 -23.17 -3.38
CA SER A 122 -0.12 -23.73 -2.04
C SER A 122 -1.59 -23.93 -1.73
N ASP A 123 -1.91 -25.02 -1.03
CA ASP A 123 -3.21 -25.18 -0.37
C ASP A 123 -3.18 -24.35 0.93
N ARG A 124 -3.74 -23.14 0.91
CA ARG A 124 -3.88 -22.28 2.11
C ARG A 124 -5.33 -22.26 2.60
N SER A 125 -5.51 -22.08 3.91
CA SER A 125 -6.82 -21.83 4.51
C SER A 125 -7.35 -20.46 4.08
N ILE A 126 -8.60 -20.42 3.64
CA ILE A 126 -9.27 -19.21 3.16
C ILE A 126 -10.03 -18.55 4.32
N PRO A 127 -10.07 -17.21 4.43
CA PRO A 127 -10.87 -16.50 5.43
C PRO A 127 -12.36 -16.90 5.39
N ALA A 128 -12.97 -17.13 6.55
CA ALA A 128 -14.35 -17.58 6.63
C ALA A 128 -15.38 -16.50 6.21
N PRO A 129 -15.21 -15.20 6.53
CA PRO A 129 -16.11 -14.15 6.04
C PRO A 129 -15.75 -13.64 4.64
N VAL A 130 -16.74 -13.56 3.73
CA VAL A 130 -16.59 -12.99 2.38
C VAL A 130 -16.03 -11.57 2.39
N LEU A 131 -16.42 -10.75 3.37
CA LEU A 131 -15.93 -9.37 3.52
C LEU A 131 -14.44 -9.29 3.84
N ASP A 132 -13.88 -10.29 4.53
CA ASP A 132 -12.45 -10.33 4.82
C ASP A 132 -11.67 -10.81 3.60
N ALA A 133 -12.23 -11.77 2.85
CA ALA A 133 -11.67 -12.20 1.56
C ALA A 133 -11.61 -11.06 0.52
N LEU A 134 -12.55 -10.09 0.55
CA LEU A 134 -12.54 -8.90 -0.32
C LEU A 134 -11.41 -7.91 0.01
N LYS A 135 -10.94 -7.88 1.26
CA LYS A 135 -9.88 -6.95 1.69
C LYS A 135 -8.49 -7.46 1.28
N LEU A 136 -8.32 -8.77 1.20
CA LEU A 136 -7.06 -9.42 0.89
C LEU A 136 -6.89 -9.59 -0.63
N SER A 137 -5.68 -9.38 -1.14
CA SER A 137 -5.37 -9.69 -2.53
C SER A 137 -5.31 -11.19 -2.76
N VAL A 138 -5.68 -11.63 -3.96
CA VAL A 138 -5.63 -13.03 -4.35
C VAL A 138 -5.44 -13.19 -5.85
N CYS A 139 -4.59 -14.16 -6.21
CA CYS A 139 -4.57 -14.78 -7.52
C CYS A 139 -4.86 -16.27 -7.39
N GLN A 140 -6.03 -16.68 -7.88
CA GLN A 140 -6.42 -18.08 -7.89
C GLN A 140 -6.33 -18.66 -9.28
N ILE A 141 -6.04 -19.96 -9.33
CA ILE A 141 -6.04 -20.73 -10.56
C ILE A 141 -6.98 -21.92 -10.45
N LEU A 142 -7.80 -22.12 -11.49
CA LEU A 142 -8.66 -23.28 -11.66
C LEU A 142 -8.36 -23.96 -13.00
N THR A 143 -7.92 -25.22 -12.97
CA THR A 143 -7.58 -25.98 -14.18
C THR A 143 -8.38 -27.26 -14.30
N ALA A 144 -8.52 -27.77 -15.54
CA ALA A 144 -9.28 -28.97 -15.84
C ALA A 144 -8.65 -30.30 -15.42
N GLY A 145 -7.34 -30.35 -15.20
CA GLY A 145 -6.65 -31.60 -14.88
C GLY A 145 -5.26 -31.41 -14.28
N THR A 146 -4.72 -32.52 -13.76
CA THR A 146 -3.34 -32.62 -13.25
C THR A 146 -2.34 -32.88 -14.39
N ARG A 147 -1.07 -33.10 -14.03
CA ARG A 147 -0.02 -33.54 -14.96
C ARG A 147 -0.49 -34.72 -15.82
N ASN A 148 -0.23 -34.67 -17.13
CA ASN A 148 -0.51 -35.71 -18.13
C ASN A 148 -1.99 -36.07 -18.37
N GLN A 149 -2.94 -35.36 -17.76
CA GLN A 149 -4.36 -35.51 -18.10
C GLN A 149 -4.71 -34.60 -19.27
N LYS A 150 -5.33 -35.18 -20.31
CA LYS A 150 -5.83 -34.40 -21.45
C LYS A 150 -7.18 -33.79 -21.10
N ALA A 151 -7.37 -32.52 -21.43
CA ALA A 151 -8.70 -31.91 -21.40
C ALA A 151 -9.62 -32.68 -22.36
N ARG A 152 -10.83 -33.03 -21.89
CA ARG A 152 -11.78 -33.85 -22.65
C ARG A 152 -12.83 -32.97 -23.33
N GLU A 153 -12.93 -33.11 -24.64
CA GLU A 153 -13.98 -32.49 -25.45
C GLU A 153 -15.21 -33.38 -25.53
N GLU A 154 -16.39 -32.79 -25.36
CA GLU A 154 -17.68 -33.47 -25.52
C GLU A 154 -18.49 -32.80 -26.62
N ALA A 155 -18.46 -33.40 -27.82
CA ALA A 155 -19.06 -32.82 -29.02
C ALA A 155 -20.56 -32.49 -28.86
N HIS A 156 -21.29 -33.24 -28.02
CA HIS A 156 -22.71 -33.01 -27.75
C HIS A 156 -22.99 -31.85 -26.78
N LEU A 157 -22.00 -31.45 -25.96
CA LEU A 157 -22.08 -30.32 -25.05
C LEU A 157 -21.66 -28.99 -25.70
N GLY A 158 -21.02 -29.06 -26.88
CA GLY A 158 -20.46 -27.89 -27.57
C GLY A 158 -19.26 -27.26 -26.88
N HIS A 159 -18.75 -27.88 -25.81
CA HIS A 159 -17.67 -27.42 -24.95
C HIS A 159 -16.90 -28.61 -24.35
N GLY A 160 -15.68 -28.36 -23.86
CA GLY A 160 -14.98 -29.28 -22.98
C GLY A 160 -15.78 -29.60 -21.71
N LEU A 161 -15.62 -30.80 -21.16
CA LEU A 161 -16.40 -31.29 -20.02
C LEU A 161 -16.23 -30.39 -18.78
N PHE A 162 -15.00 -29.95 -18.52
CA PHE A 162 -14.70 -28.99 -17.45
C PHE A 162 -15.45 -27.67 -17.66
N THR A 163 -15.36 -27.10 -18.88
CA THR A 163 -16.06 -25.87 -19.22
C THR A 163 -17.57 -26.00 -19.07
N ALA A 164 -18.17 -27.09 -19.56
CA ALA A 164 -19.60 -27.33 -19.44
C ALA A 164 -20.06 -27.30 -17.97
N LYS A 165 -19.27 -27.89 -17.06
CA LYS A 165 -19.57 -27.91 -15.63
C LYS A 165 -19.37 -26.58 -14.93
N ILE A 166 -18.36 -25.80 -15.30
CA ILE A 166 -18.25 -24.41 -14.83
C ILE A 166 -19.46 -23.59 -15.30
N LEU A 167 -19.86 -23.71 -16.57
CA LEU A 167 -21.01 -22.96 -17.09
C LEU A 167 -22.30 -23.36 -16.37
N GLU A 168 -22.48 -24.65 -16.05
CA GLU A 168 -23.58 -25.15 -15.21
C GLU A 168 -23.53 -24.54 -13.81
N ALA A 169 -22.37 -24.58 -13.14
CA ALA A 169 -22.15 -24.01 -11.82
C ALA A 169 -22.51 -22.53 -11.75
N LEU A 170 -21.98 -21.74 -12.69
CA LEU A 170 -22.22 -20.30 -12.78
C LEU A 170 -23.65 -19.97 -13.23
N SER A 171 -24.26 -20.80 -14.09
CA SER A 171 -25.62 -20.53 -14.58
C SER A 171 -26.69 -20.85 -13.54
N SER A 172 -26.52 -21.93 -12.78
CA SER A 172 -27.52 -22.40 -11.83
C SER A 172 -27.28 -21.91 -10.39
N GLY A 173 -26.06 -21.47 -10.08
CA GLY A 173 -25.66 -21.09 -8.73
C GLY A 173 -25.34 -22.26 -7.81
N VAL A 174 -25.27 -23.50 -8.32
CA VAL A 174 -25.03 -24.70 -7.50
C VAL A 174 -23.65 -24.75 -6.83
N ALA A 175 -22.73 -23.87 -7.22
CA ALA A 175 -21.43 -23.72 -6.59
C ALA A 175 -21.42 -22.76 -5.38
N ASP A 176 -22.54 -22.14 -5.02
CA ASP A 176 -22.70 -21.47 -3.71
C ASP A 176 -22.96 -22.54 -2.64
N LEU A 177 -21.88 -23.13 -2.11
CA LEU A 177 -21.94 -24.32 -1.25
C LEU A 177 -22.41 -23.99 0.16
N ASN A 178 -22.08 -22.80 0.67
CA ASN A 178 -22.51 -22.35 2.01
C ASN A 178 -23.82 -21.54 1.99
N LYS A 179 -24.38 -21.26 0.81
CA LYS A 179 -25.65 -20.55 0.58
C LYS A 179 -25.63 -19.12 1.11
N ASP A 180 -24.48 -18.46 1.06
CA ASP A 180 -24.35 -17.04 1.45
C ASP A 180 -24.72 -16.06 0.32
N GLY A 181 -25.01 -16.61 -0.87
CA GLY A 181 -25.42 -15.88 -2.07
C GLY A 181 -24.24 -15.31 -2.86
N TYR A 182 -23.02 -15.75 -2.59
CA TYR A 182 -21.82 -15.50 -3.38
C TYR A 182 -21.28 -16.82 -3.93
N ILE A 183 -20.59 -16.76 -5.08
CA ILE A 183 -19.80 -17.91 -5.56
C ILE A 183 -18.34 -17.52 -5.47
N ARG A 184 -17.62 -18.13 -4.53
CA ARG A 184 -16.18 -17.97 -4.43
C ARG A 184 -15.45 -18.91 -5.39
N ALA A 185 -14.26 -18.53 -5.84
CA ALA A 185 -13.42 -19.41 -6.64
C ALA A 185 -13.01 -20.67 -5.87
N SER A 186 -12.91 -20.58 -4.55
CA SER A 186 -12.72 -21.74 -3.68
C SER A 186 -13.91 -22.71 -3.70
N GLU A 187 -15.13 -22.21 -3.67
CA GLU A 187 -16.36 -23.03 -3.72
C GLU A 187 -16.58 -23.61 -5.11
N LEU A 188 -16.30 -22.80 -6.15
CA LEU A 188 -16.25 -23.30 -7.52
C LEU A 188 -15.21 -24.41 -7.66
N GLY A 189 -14.04 -24.24 -7.06
CA GLY A 189 -13.00 -25.28 -7.00
C GLY A 189 -13.43 -26.53 -6.25
N GLN A 190 -14.11 -26.37 -5.12
CA GLN A 190 -14.65 -27.47 -4.32
C GLN A 190 -15.73 -28.23 -5.09
N PHE A 191 -16.69 -27.53 -5.68
CA PHE A 191 -17.70 -28.09 -6.56
C PHE A 191 -17.07 -28.92 -7.68
N MET A 192 -16.03 -28.39 -8.33
CA MET A 192 -15.32 -29.09 -9.41
C MET A 192 -14.57 -30.35 -8.95
N ARG A 193 -14.14 -30.42 -7.68
CA ARG A 193 -13.53 -31.62 -7.09
C ARG A 193 -14.57 -32.67 -6.71
N ASP A 194 -15.73 -32.22 -6.25
CA ASP A 194 -16.80 -33.11 -5.78
C ASP A 194 -17.56 -33.78 -6.94
N ILE A 195 -17.52 -33.17 -8.13
CA ILE A 195 -18.02 -33.80 -9.35
C ILE A 195 -16.97 -34.77 -9.92
N ASN A 196 -17.38 -36.02 -10.14
CA ASN A 196 -16.52 -37.00 -10.81
C ASN A 196 -16.44 -36.71 -12.31
N LEU A 197 -15.38 -36.03 -12.74
CA LEU A 197 -15.06 -35.85 -14.16
C LEU A 197 -14.13 -36.99 -14.58
N GLU A 198 -14.70 -38.08 -15.08
CA GLU A 198 -13.96 -39.28 -15.49
C GLU A 198 -12.66 -38.96 -16.27
N ASN A 199 -11.50 -39.29 -15.70
CA ASN A 199 -10.14 -39.04 -16.22
C ASN A 199 -9.68 -37.57 -16.27
N GLN A 200 -10.38 -36.66 -15.58
CA GLN A 200 -9.97 -35.28 -15.33
C GLN A 200 -10.03 -34.99 -13.83
N THR A 201 -8.97 -34.42 -13.27
CA THR A 201 -8.91 -34.05 -11.85
C THR A 201 -8.75 -32.54 -11.73
N PRO A 202 -9.86 -31.78 -11.68
CA PRO A 202 -9.78 -30.32 -11.56
C PRO A 202 -8.92 -29.89 -10.37
N GLN A 203 -8.12 -28.86 -10.59
CA GLN A 203 -7.27 -28.29 -9.56
C GLN A 203 -7.72 -26.85 -9.29
N SER A 204 -7.96 -26.53 -8.03
CA SER A 204 -8.17 -25.15 -7.57
C SER A 204 -7.12 -24.83 -6.53
N ARG A 205 -6.32 -23.79 -6.76
CA ARG A 205 -5.22 -23.40 -5.87
C ARG A 205 -5.07 -21.89 -5.80
N ILE A 206 -4.45 -21.43 -4.72
CA ILE A 206 -4.01 -20.04 -4.58
C ILE A 206 -2.57 -19.98 -5.10
N MET A 207 -2.36 -19.16 -6.13
CA MET A 207 -1.03 -18.89 -6.70
C MET A 207 -0.30 -17.80 -5.91
N ASP A 208 -1.04 -16.79 -5.46
CA ASP A 208 -0.53 -15.64 -4.71
C ASP A 208 -1.65 -15.03 -3.84
N GLY A 209 -1.29 -14.45 -2.69
CA GLY A 209 -2.21 -13.78 -1.77
C GLY A 209 -2.96 -14.69 -0.78
N GLU A 210 -3.92 -14.09 -0.08
CA GLU A 210 -4.66 -14.70 1.05
C GLU A 210 -6.17 -14.49 0.99
N GLY A 211 -6.66 -13.78 -0.03
CA GLY A 211 -8.09 -13.57 -0.26
C GLY A 211 -8.79 -14.73 -0.98
N ASP A 212 -9.96 -14.43 -1.53
CA ASP A 212 -10.73 -15.34 -2.39
C ASP A 212 -11.45 -14.53 -3.47
N PHE A 213 -11.44 -15.02 -4.69
CA PHE A 213 -12.08 -14.36 -5.82
C PHE A 213 -13.58 -14.59 -5.74
N ILE A 214 -14.36 -13.51 -5.74
CA ILE A 214 -15.80 -13.56 -5.49
C ILE A 214 -16.58 -13.14 -6.73
N LEU A 215 -17.51 -14.00 -7.15
CA LEU A 215 -18.48 -13.72 -8.21
C LEU A 215 -19.80 -13.23 -7.59
N VAL A 216 -20.20 -11.99 -7.92
CA VAL A 216 -21.38 -11.33 -7.36
C VAL A 216 -22.54 -11.36 -8.37
N SER A 217 -23.67 -11.99 -8.01
CA SER A 217 -24.81 -12.15 -8.92
C SER A 217 -25.60 -10.85 -9.16
N GLN A 218 -25.90 -10.51 -10.42
CA GLN A 218 -26.68 -9.34 -10.83
C GLN A 218 -28.14 -9.37 -10.35
N LYS A 219 -28.75 -10.55 -10.16
CA LYS A 219 -30.10 -10.63 -9.58
C LYS A 219 -30.15 -10.03 -8.17
N ARG A 220 -29.05 -10.09 -7.42
CA ARG A 220 -28.88 -9.46 -6.10
C ARG A 220 -28.47 -7.99 -6.21
N ALA A 221 -27.90 -7.57 -7.34
CA ALA A 221 -27.57 -6.17 -7.63
C ALA A 221 -28.83 -5.32 -7.93
N GLU A 222 -29.91 -5.94 -8.43
CA GLU A 222 -31.17 -5.25 -8.79
C GLU A 222 -32.41 -5.68 -7.97
N GLY A 223 -32.35 -6.72 -7.14
CA GLY A 223 -33.48 -7.12 -6.30
C GLY A 223 -33.06 -8.04 -5.16
N ASP A 224 -33.43 -7.65 -3.95
CA ASP A 224 -33.26 -8.40 -2.70
C ASP A 224 -31.89 -8.31 -2.01
N LEU A 225 -31.69 -7.17 -1.34
CA LEU A 225 -30.80 -7.00 -0.19
C LEU A 225 -31.57 -7.14 1.14
N SER A 226 -32.70 -7.86 1.19
CA SER A 226 -33.55 -7.95 2.40
C SER A 226 -33.11 -9.00 3.42
N GLY A 227 -31.89 -9.53 3.32
CA GLY A 227 -31.36 -10.53 4.25
C GLY A 227 -29.89 -10.37 4.67
N VAL A 228 -29.22 -9.29 4.29
CA VAL A 228 -27.87 -8.97 4.78
C VAL A 228 -27.86 -7.51 5.20
N VAL A 229 -27.57 -7.29 6.48
CA VAL A 229 -27.41 -5.97 7.08
C VAL A 229 -26.31 -5.23 6.34
N ILE A 230 -26.72 -4.19 5.61
CA ILE A 230 -25.84 -3.15 5.11
C ILE A 230 -25.48 -2.31 6.33
N ASP A 231 -24.23 -2.37 6.78
CA ASP A 231 -23.64 -1.27 7.53
C ASP A 231 -22.78 -0.47 6.55
N GLN A 232 -23.46 0.38 5.77
CA GLN A 232 -22.86 1.50 5.07
C GLN A 232 -23.20 2.75 5.89
N ALA A 233 -22.24 3.21 6.67
CA ALA A 233 -22.06 4.63 6.92
C ALA A 233 -21.21 5.21 5.79
N ASP A 234 -21.86 5.44 4.65
CA ASP A 234 -21.47 6.47 3.68
C ASP A 234 -22.69 6.72 2.77
N LYS A 235 -23.73 7.32 3.36
CA LYS A 235 -24.85 7.87 2.59
C LYS A 235 -24.64 9.36 2.41
N LYS A 236 -24.53 9.79 1.16
CA LYS A 236 -24.67 11.20 0.76
C LYS A 236 -25.95 11.80 1.38
N PRO A 237 -25.94 13.06 1.83
CA PRO A 237 -27.15 13.72 2.31
C PRO A 237 -28.19 13.81 1.18
N LEU A 238 -29.47 13.68 1.53
CA LEU A 238 -30.57 14.11 0.68
C LEU A 238 -30.41 15.60 0.39
N ALA A 239 -30.23 15.96 -0.89
CA ALA A 239 -30.23 17.34 -1.33
C ALA A 239 -31.58 17.99 -0.95
N GLY A 240 -31.55 18.96 -0.03
CA GLY A 240 -32.71 19.77 0.36
C GLY A 240 -33.12 19.79 1.84
N ALA A 241 -32.38 19.13 2.74
CA ALA A 241 -32.61 19.28 4.19
C ALA A 241 -31.95 20.56 4.73
N GLU A 242 -32.73 21.49 5.29
CA GLU A 242 -32.21 22.62 6.08
C GLU A 242 -32.10 22.22 7.55
N VAL A 243 -30.91 22.41 8.14
CA VAL A 243 -30.64 22.21 9.57
C VAL A 243 -30.28 23.56 10.17
N THR A 244 -31.04 24.01 11.15
CA THR A 244 -30.75 25.25 11.91
C THR A 244 -30.55 24.94 13.39
N LEU A 245 -29.45 25.42 13.95
CA LEU A 245 -29.11 25.27 15.37
C LEU A 245 -29.98 26.22 16.21
N ALA A 246 -30.79 25.69 17.12
CA ALA A 246 -31.67 26.50 17.97
C ALA A 246 -31.14 26.56 19.42
N GLY A 247 -30.07 27.34 19.63
CA GLY A 247 -29.58 27.69 20.97
C GLY A 247 -28.92 26.55 21.76
N THR A 248 -27.95 26.91 22.60
CA THR A 248 -27.33 26.01 23.57
C THR A 248 -27.51 26.58 24.97
N GLU A 249 -28.11 25.81 25.89
CA GLU A 249 -28.05 26.13 27.31
C GLU A 249 -26.81 25.48 27.93
N ALA A 250 -26.08 26.25 28.74
CA ALA A 250 -24.86 25.81 29.40
C ALA A 250 -25.19 24.84 30.56
N GLY A 251 -25.30 23.55 30.24
CA GLY A 251 -25.33 22.44 31.20
C GLY A 251 -23.94 21.93 31.59
N ASP A 252 -23.87 21.26 32.74
CA ASP A 252 -22.66 20.70 33.38
C ASP A 252 -21.79 19.87 32.40
N ARG A 253 -20.47 19.85 32.63
CA ARG A 253 -19.43 19.41 31.67
C ARG A 253 -19.58 17.98 31.12
N THR A 254 -20.45 17.18 31.72
CA THR A 254 -20.75 15.79 31.34
C THR A 254 -21.98 15.64 30.44
N ASN A 255 -22.80 16.69 30.28
CA ASN A 255 -24.04 16.64 29.50
C ASN A 255 -24.31 18.01 28.86
N ARG A 256 -23.82 18.22 27.63
CA ARG A 256 -24.26 19.35 26.80
C ARG A 256 -25.55 18.99 26.08
N LYS A 257 -26.60 19.78 26.25
CA LYS A 257 -27.84 19.68 25.49
C LYS A 257 -27.83 20.68 24.33
N GLY A 258 -28.22 20.24 23.14
CA GLY A 258 -28.42 21.10 21.97
C GLY A 258 -29.75 20.74 21.31
N GLU A 259 -30.47 21.75 20.83
CA GLU A 259 -31.76 21.56 20.14
C GLU A 259 -31.58 21.68 18.63
N PHE A 260 -32.07 20.69 17.88
CA PHE A 260 -31.99 20.63 16.42
C PHE A 260 -33.39 20.58 15.81
N LYS A 261 -33.60 21.37 14.76
CA LYS A 261 -34.86 21.38 13.99
C LYS A 261 -34.63 20.78 12.61
N PHE A 262 -35.56 19.92 12.17
CA PHE A 262 -35.50 19.24 10.89
C PHE A 262 -36.81 19.36 10.12
N LYS A 263 -36.73 19.37 8.78
CA LYS A 263 -37.87 19.30 7.87
C LYS A 263 -37.62 18.22 6.83
N ALA A 264 -38.43 17.16 6.80
CA ALA A 264 -38.27 16.01 5.91
C ALA A 264 -39.55 15.68 5.12
N PRO A 265 -39.45 15.13 3.89
CA PRO A 265 -40.61 14.66 3.13
C PRO A 265 -41.28 13.45 3.80
N VAL A 266 -42.60 13.33 3.61
CA VAL A 266 -43.43 12.23 4.17
C VAL A 266 -42.89 10.88 3.71
N GLY A 267 -42.59 9.99 4.67
CA GLY A 267 -42.07 8.65 4.44
C GLY A 267 -40.54 8.54 4.27
N GLY A 268 -39.79 9.62 4.53
CA GLY A 268 -38.32 9.64 4.49
C GLY A 268 -37.66 9.37 5.85
N TYR A 269 -36.40 8.93 5.80
CA TYR A 269 -35.49 8.82 6.95
C TYR A 269 -34.45 9.94 6.88
N ALA A 270 -34.16 10.60 8.00
CA ALA A 270 -33.05 11.54 8.12
C ALA A 270 -32.02 10.98 9.10
N GLY A 271 -30.82 10.68 8.61
CA GLY A 271 -29.66 10.38 9.43
C GLY A 271 -28.72 11.58 9.42
N PHE A 272 -28.12 11.91 10.56
CA PHE A 272 -27.06 12.90 10.65
C PHE A 272 -25.94 12.35 11.53
N SER A 273 -24.69 12.65 11.17
CA SER A 273 -23.53 12.28 11.96
C SER A 273 -23.07 13.51 12.74
N ILE A 274 -22.97 13.40 14.06
CA ILE A 274 -22.41 14.47 14.91
C ILE A 274 -20.92 14.17 15.08
N ARG A 275 -20.06 15.02 14.51
CA ARG A 275 -18.62 14.97 14.79
C ARG A 275 -18.34 15.77 16.06
N LEU A 276 -17.99 15.07 17.15
CA LEU A 276 -17.51 15.70 18.38
C LEU A 276 -15.99 15.88 18.28
N PRO A 277 -15.44 17.10 18.34
CA PRO A 277 -14.03 17.39 18.01
C PRO A 277 -12.99 16.82 18.98
N ARG A 278 -13.38 15.98 19.96
CA ARG A 278 -12.49 15.39 20.98
C ARG A 278 -12.53 13.86 21.02
N LEU A 279 -13.04 13.21 19.98
CA LEU A 279 -13.03 11.76 19.86
C LEU A 279 -12.23 11.36 18.62
N PRO A 280 -11.25 10.45 18.75
CA PRO A 280 -10.39 10.02 17.63
C PRO A 280 -11.16 9.21 16.57
N LYS A 281 -12.42 8.85 16.84
CA LYS A 281 -13.38 8.34 15.86
C LYS A 281 -14.71 9.11 15.96
N PRO A 282 -15.39 9.40 14.84
CA PRO A 282 -16.75 9.93 14.88
C PRO A 282 -17.65 9.03 15.74
N VAL A 283 -18.43 9.62 16.64
CA VAL A 283 -19.54 8.88 17.26
C VAL A 283 -20.73 9.05 16.36
N GLU A 284 -21.07 8.00 15.63
CA GLU A 284 -22.32 7.97 14.88
C GLU A 284 -23.47 7.69 15.83
N VAL A 285 -24.29 8.72 16.03
CA VAL A 285 -25.57 8.57 16.73
C VAL A 285 -26.65 8.47 15.67
N GLY A 286 -26.96 7.25 15.25
CA GLY A 286 -28.06 6.99 14.32
C GLY A 286 -29.40 7.20 15.01
N ILE A 287 -30.10 8.29 14.70
CA ILE A 287 -31.45 8.54 15.23
C ILE A 287 -32.46 8.32 14.12
N ALA A 288 -33.37 7.40 14.38
CA ALA A 288 -34.51 7.11 13.54
C ALA A 288 -35.70 7.97 13.99
N VAL A 289 -36.12 8.95 13.19
CA VAL A 289 -37.36 9.68 13.43
C VAL A 289 -38.35 9.33 12.32
N SER A 290 -39.48 8.71 12.66
CA SER A 290 -40.59 8.52 11.72
C SER A 290 -41.63 9.60 11.93
N VAL A 291 -41.81 10.50 10.95
CA VAL A 291 -42.82 11.55 11.02
C VAL A 291 -44.04 11.11 10.21
N GLU A 292 -45.20 10.98 10.86
CA GLU A 292 -46.48 10.77 10.17
C GLU A 292 -47.03 12.09 9.62
N ALA A 293 -47.77 11.99 8.50
CA ALA A 293 -48.21 13.17 7.75
C ALA A 293 -49.22 14.02 8.55
N GLY A 294 -48.78 15.17 9.07
CA GLY A 294 -49.69 16.21 9.55
C GLY A 294 -49.17 17.13 10.66
N GLU A 295 -48.10 16.77 11.38
CA GLU A 295 -47.64 17.56 12.53
C GLU A 295 -46.12 17.81 12.47
N GLU A 296 -45.69 19.04 12.80
CA GLU A 296 -44.29 19.36 13.07
C GLU A 296 -43.92 18.76 14.43
N GLU A 297 -43.30 17.58 14.45
CA GLU A 297 -42.79 16.99 15.70
C GLU A 297 -41.35 17.43 16.01
N TYR A 298 -41.11 17.64 17.31
CA TYR A 298 -39.82 18.04 17.88
C TYR A 298 -39.20 16.84 18.59
N VAL A 299 -37.92 16.56 18.33
CA VAL A 299 -37.18 15.48 18.98
C VAL A 299 -36.04 16.06 19.82
N GLU A 300 -36.17 15.99 21.15
CA GLU A 300 -35.10 16.35 22.09
C GLU A 300 -34.17 15.13 22.27
N LEU A 301 -32.88 15.31 21.98
CA LEU A 301 -31.89 14.23 22.03
C LEU A 301 -30.86 14.47 23.13
N ALA A 302 -30.80 13.54 24.09
CA ALA A 302 -29.67 13.39 25.00
C ALA A 302 -28.82 12.23 24.50
N VAL A 303 -27.55 12.48 24.16
CA VAL A 303 -26.61 11.45 23.70
C VAL A 303 -25.86 10.89 24.91
N PRO A 304 -26.10 9.64 25.34
CA PRO A 304 -25.29 9.01 26.36
C PRO A 304 -23.97 8.52 25.72
N LEU A 305 -22.84 8.86 26.32
CA LEU A 305 -21.54 8.29 25.93
C LEU A 305 -21.49 6.79 26.29
N PRO A 306 -20.84 5.92 25.48
CA PRO A 306 -20.79 4.48 25.72
C PRO A 306 -20.19 4.13 27.10
N ALA A 307 -20.76 3.12 27.77
CA ALA A 307 -20.39 2.71 29.13
C ALA A 307 -18.95 2.15 29.27
N ASP A 308 -18.35 1.76 28.15
CA ASP A 308 -16.99 1.22 28.02
C ASP A 308 -15.94 2.32 28.08
N TYR A 309 -16.37 3.57 27.91
CA TYR A 309 -15.64 4.77 28.30
C TYR A 309 -16.18 5.26 29.62
N SER A 310 -16.04 4.45 30.68
CA SER A 310 -16.04 5.03 32.02
C SER A 310 -14.83 5.96 32.08
N THR A 311 -15.09 7.25 31.96
CA THR A 311 -14.16 8.31 32.31
C THR A 311 -13.45 7.97 33.63
N ALA A 312 -12.12 8.08 33.63
CA ALA A 312 -11.26 8.35 34.80
C ALA A 312 -10.23 7.30 35.25
N GLU A 313 -9.56 6.55 34.36
CA GLU A 313 -8.28 5.92 34.73
C GLU A 313 -7.05 6.32 33.88
N ASN A 314 -7.19 6.70 32.60
CA ASN A 314 -6.01 6.99 31.75
C ASN A 314 -5.76 8.47 31.39
N VAL A 315 -6.58 9.41 31.89
CA VAL A 315 -6.29 10.85 31.77
C VAL A 315 -5.61 11.28 33.07
N THR A 316 -4.27 11.24 33.07
CA THR A 316 -3.50 11.86 34.15
C THR A 316 -3.63 13.40 34.04
N GLU A 317 -3.42 14.10 35.15
CA GLU A 317 -3.55 15.56 35.26
C GLU A 317 -2.99 16.28 34.00
N GLU A 318 -3.78 17.21 33.45
CA GLU A 318 -3.47 18.09 32.30
C GLU A 318 -3.78 17.63 30.86
N GLY A 319 -4.45 16.51 30.56
CA GLY A 319 -4.90 16.21 29.19
C GLY A 319 -3.93 15.37 28.34
N TRP A 320 -3.10 14.58 29.01
CA TRP A 320 -2.25 13.56 28.40
C TRP A 320 -2.99 12.23 28.26
N LEU A 321 -2.74 11.53 27.16
CA LEU A 321 -3.14 10.14 26.93
C LEU A 321 -1.94 9.23 27.17
N GLU A 322 -2.17 8.10 27.83
CA GLU A 322 -1.22 6.99 27.86
C GLU A 322 -1.59 5.98 26.79
N GLU A 323 -0.67 5.73 25.85
CA GLU A 323 -0.83 4.80 24.74
C GLU A 323 0.35 3.82 24.71
N GLU A 324 0.20 2.71 23.99
CA GLU A 324 1.31 1.81 23.68
C GLU A 324 1.72 2.00 22.23
N ASP A 325 3.03 2.04 21.98
CA ASP A 325 3.55 2.08 20.61
C ASP A 325 3.53 0.69 19.94
N PRO A 326 3.87 0.59 18.63
CA PRO A 326 3.84 -0.69 17.91
C PRO A 326 4.68 -1.82 18.53
N HIS A 327 5.60 -1.51 19.46
CA HIS A 327 6.41 -2.50 20.19
C HIS A 327 6.04 -2.61 21.67
N GLY A 328 4.85 -2.13 22.07
CA GLY A 328 4.32 -2.25 23.43
C GLY A 328 4.99 -1.33 24.45
N ARG A 329 5.73 -0.29 24.02
CA ARG A 329 6.27 0.70 24.97
C ARG A 329 5.19 1.73 25.28
N LYS A 330 5.01 1.99 26.57
CA LYS A 330 4.10 3.04 27.04
C LYS A 330 4.65 4.41 26.67
N VAL A 331 3.83 5.20 25.98
CA VAL A 331 4.13 6.55 25.55
C VAL A 331 3.06 7.52 26.04
N ARG A 332 3.44 8.78 26.21
CA ARG A 332 2.52 9.86 26.60
C ARG A 332 2.26 10.74 25.40
N VAL A 333 1.00 10.77 24.96
CA VAL A 333 0.54 11.51 23.80
C VAL A 333 -0.30 12.71 24.25
N TRP A 334 0.02 13.86 23.70
CA TRP A 334 -0.74 15.08 23.86
C TRP A 334 -1.68 15.26 22.65
N ASP A 335 -2.97 15.11 22.91
CA ASP A 335 -4.02 15.13 21.90
C ASP A 335 -4.88 16.40 22.07
N SER A 336 -4.26 17.55 21.85
CA SER A 336 -4.96 18.84 21.83
C SER A 336 -4.49 19.71 20.67
N ALA A 337 -5.46 20.12 19.85
CA ALA A 337 -5.26 21.02 18.72
C ALA A 337 -5.09 22.50 19.14
N GLU A 338 -5.44 22.86 20.38
CA GLU A 338 -5.53 24.26 20.82
C GLU A 338 -4.21 24.81 21.40
N THR A 339 -3.33 23.94 21.91
CA THR A 339 -2.03 24.34 22.49
C THR A 339 -0.97 23.25 22.31
N PRO A 340 0.26 23.59 21.87
CA PRO A 340 1.36 22.64 21.84
C PRO A 340 1.72 22.17 23.26
N PRO A 341 2.10 20.90 23.45
CA PRO A 341 2.44 20.35 24.76
C PRO A 341 3.66 21.02 25.39
N LYS A 342 3.88 20.74 26.67
CA LYS A 342 5.14 21.07 27.34
C LYS A 342 6.31 20.45 26.56
N ARG A 343 7.31 21.28 26.29
CA ARG A 343 8.54 20.95 25.57
C ARG A 343 9.47 20.13 26.47
N GLN A 344 9.21 18.83 26.59
CA GLN A 344 9.92 17.91 27.47
C GLN A 344 10.23 16.60 26.71
N ASN A 345 11.43 16.04 26.91
CA ASN A 345 11.83 14.78 26.28
C ASN A 345 10.81 13.66 26.46
N GLY A 346 10.55 12.91 25.38
CA GLY A 346 9.61 11.79 25.35
C GLY A 346 8.13 12.18 25.25
N CYS A 347 7.81 13.47 25.18
CA CYS A 347 6.45 13.93 24.87
C CYS A 347 6.15 13.76 23.39
N ILE A 348 4.99 13.20 23.09
CA ILE A 348 4.45 13.10 21.73
C ILE A 348 3.34 14.13 21.58
N TRP A 349 3.39 14.93 20.53
CA TRP A 349 2.31 15.82 20.12
C TRP A 349 1.60 15.22 18.91
N ARG A 350 0.32 14.89 19.07
CA ARG A 350 -0.55 14.54 17.94
C ARG A 350 -0.91 15.82 17.19
N TYR A 351 -0.07 16.20 16.24
CA TYR A 351 -0.16 17.45 15.50
C TYR A 351 -1.27 17.35 14.43
N PRO A 352 -2.29 18.23 14.42
CA PRO A 352 -3.31 18.23 13.39
C PRO A 352 -2.74 18.70 12.04
N LEU A 353 -2.98 17.94 10.97
CA LEU A 353 -2.58 18.32 9.62
C LEU A 353 -3.64 19.23 8.99
N ALA A 354 -3.45 20.54 9.18
CA ALA A 354 -4.41 21.56 8.77
C ALA A 354 -5.83 21.21 9.26
N ASP A 355 -6.86 21.46 8.45
CA ASP A 355 -8.26 21.12 8.75
C ASP A 355 -8.69 19.76 8.17
N SER A 356 -7.74 18.90 7.79
CA SER A 356 -8.03 17.63 7.11
C SER A 356 -8.69 16.57 7.99
N GLY A 357 -8.50 16.67 9.31
CA GLY A 357 -8.87 15.62 10.26
C GLY A 357 -7.85 14.49 10.39
N GLU A 358 -6.75 14.51 9.62
CA GLU A 358 -5.59 13.65 9.83
C GLU A 358 -4.56 14.30 10.77
N THR A 359 -3.70 13.47 11.37
CA THR A 359 -2.69 13.92 12.34
C THR A 359 -1.31 13.35 12.06
N CYS A 360 -0.28 14.04 12.54
CA CYS A 360 1.11 13.60 12.52
C CYS A 360 1.66 13.60 13.95
N ASP A 361 2.14 12.46 14.43
CA ASP A 361 2.75 12.37 15.76
C ASP A 361 4.16 12.96 15.71
N LEU A 362 4.41 14.00 16.51
CA LEU A 362 5.72 14.66 16.61
C LEU A 362 6.34 14.42 17.99
N VAL A 363 7.63 14.14 18.03
CA VAL A 363 8.42 13.98 19.26
C VAL A 363 9.19 15.27 19.55
N TRP A 364 9.20 15.72 20.81
CA TRP A 364 10.03 16.85 21.22
C TRP A 364 11.50 16.47 21.29
N ILE A 365 12.33 17.23 20.58
CA ILE A 365 13.78 17.11 20.56
C ILE A 365 14.37 18.32 21.30
N GLU A 366 15.03 18.08 22.43
CA GLU A 366 15.66 19.14 23.21
C GLU A 366 16.84 19.81 22.46
N PRO A 367 17.12 21.10 22.70
CA PRO A 367 18.33 21.72 22.20
C PRO A 367 19.57 21.05 22.81
N GLY A 368 20.65 21.00 22.05
CA GLY A 368 21.87 20.36 22.55
C GLY A 368 23.05 20.48 21.63
N LYS A 369 24.12 19.79 22.01
CA LYS A 369 25.36 19.69 21.26
C LYS A 369 25.62 18.25 20.88
N PHE A 370 26.19 18.02 19.70
CA PHE A 370 26.63 16.70 19.26
C PHE A 370 27.78 16.78 18.27
N GLN A 371 28.42 15.64 18.03
CA GLN A 371 29.37 15.46 16.94
C GLN A 371 28.60 15.04 15.69
N MET A 372 28.54 15.93 14.70
CA MET A 372 27.94 15.67 13.38
C MET A 372 29.02 15.12 12.44
N GLY A 373 28.67 14.15 11.60
CA GLY A 373 29.62 13.41 10.77
C GLY A 373 30.27 12.23 11.47
N SER A 374 31.20 11.57 10.79
CA SER A 374 31.85 10.34 11.25
C SER A 374 33.37 10.54 11.39
N PRO A 375 34.03 9.86 12.35
CA PRO A 375 35.48 9.88 12.42
C PRO A 375 36.07 9.10 11.23
N GLU A 376 37.28 9.47 10.78
CA GLU A 376 37.98 8.80 9.67
C GLU A 376 38.17 7.29 9.89
N SER A 377 38.15 6.84 11.15
CA SER A 377 38.27 5.42 11.51
C SER A 377 36.96 4.63 11.46
N GLU A 378 35.81 5.28 11.25
CA GLU A 378 34.52 4.60 11.14
C GLU A 378 34.45 3.84 9.81
N ASP A 379 34.04 2.57 9.87
CA ASP A 379 33.85 1.76 8.66
C ASP A 379 32.72 2.34 7.79
N GLY A 380 33.01 2.54 6.50
CA GLY A 380 32.10 3.18 5.55
C GLY A 380 32.16 4.72 5.52
N HIS A 381 33.04 5.36 6.30
CA HIS A 381 33.28 6.81 6.27
C HIS A 381 33.51 7.34 4.85
N GLN A 382 32.95 8.51 4.55
CA GLN A 382 33.14 9.24 3.29
C GLN A 382 33.82 10.58 3.55
N GLU A 383 34.55 11.11 2.56
CA GLU A 383 35.35 12.34 2.70
C GLU A 383 34.50 13.59 3.06
N ASP A 384 33.22 13.59 2.68
CA ASP A 384 32.26 14.67 2.93
C ASP A 384 31.53 14.55 4.27
N GLU A 385 31.92 13.60 5.12
CA GLU A 385 31.33 13.33 6.44
C GLU A 385 32.25 13.76 7.59
N GLN A 386 33.19 14.69 7.35
CA GLN A 386 34.15 15.14 8.36
C GLN A 386 33.48 15.51 9.69
N GLN A 387 33.88 14.83 10.76
CA GLN A 387 33.31 15.05 12.08
C GLN A 387 33.58 16.46 12.63
N HIS A 388 32.54 17.14 13.11
CA HIS A 388 32.63 18.47 13.72
C HIS A 388 31.53 18.68 14.78
N GLU A 389 31.78 19.59 15.75
CA GLU A 389 30.79 19.91 16.79
C GLU A 389 29.71 20.85 16.25
N VAL A 390 28.45 20.47 16.45
CA VAL A 390 27.27 21.29 16.15
C VAL A 390 26.46 21.52 17.42
N THR A 391 25.93 22.74 17.57
CA THR A 391 24.99 23.15 18.61
C THR A 391 23.65 23.51 17.98
N LEU A 392 22.59 22.78 18.34
CA LEU A 392 21.21 23.20 18.08
C LEU A 392 20.74 24.06 19.25
N THR A 393 20.56 25.36 19.02
CA THR A 393 20.29 26.34 20.10
C THR A 393 18.84 26.35 20.55
N ARG A 394 17.95 25.73 19.77
CA ARG A 394 16.51 25.60 20.05
C ARG A 394 16.09 24.16 19.83
N GLY A 395 15.25 23.67 20.74
CA GLY A 395 14.55 22.41 20.52
C GLY A 395 13.48 22.56 19.44
N PHE A 396 13.04 21.44 18.90
CA PHE A 396 12.06 21.36 17.82
C PHE A 396 11.26 20.07 17.97
N TRP A 397 10.08 20.03 17.35
CA TRP A 397 9.28 18.83 17.21
C TRP A 397 9.67 18.12 15.91
N MET A 398 9.82 16.81 15.90
CA MET A 398 10.12 16.01 14.72
C MET A 398 9.13 14.87 14.55
N GLY A 399 8.73 14.60 13.31
CA GLY A 399 7.88 13.47 12.95
C GLY A 399 8.45 12.18 13.54
N ARG A 400 7.60 11.50 14.33
CA ARG A 400 7.90 10.20 14.93
C ARG A 400 8.21 9.15 13.85
N TYR A 401 7.53 9.31 12.72
CA TYR A 401 7.55 8.47 11.54
C TYR A 401 7.83 9.34 10.29
N GLU A 402 8.19 8.69 9.18
CA GLU A 402 8.08 9.28 7.85
C GLU A 402 6.61 9.68 7.56
N ILE A 403 6.39 10.66 6.68
CA ILE A 403 5.03 11.03 6.27
C ILE A 403 4.39 9.88 5.50
N THR A 404 3.19 9.49 5.89
CA THR A 404 2.51 8.32 5.32
C THR A 404 1.69 8.64 4.07
N ASN A 405 1.33 7.62 3.29
CA ASN A 405 0.39 7.73 2.17
C ASN A 405 -0.96 8.33 2.60
N LYS A 406 -1.43 8.00 3.82
CA LYS A 406 -2.66 8.57 4.37
C LYS A 406 -2.56 10.08 4.59
N GLN A 407 -1.48 10.50 5.23
CA GLN A 407 -1.24 11.91 5.54
C GLN A 407 -1.04 12.72 4.25
N PHE A 408 -0.23 12.22 3.32
CA PHE A 408 -0.03 12.86 2.02
C PHE A 408 -1.31 12.86 1.19
N GLY A 409 -2.11 11.80 1.23
CA GLY A 409 -3.42 11.74 0.60
C GLY A 409 -4.38 12.82 1.10
N ALA A 410 -4.39 13.12 2.39
CA ALA A 410 -5.19 14.20 2.94
C ALA A 410 -4.78 15.59 2.41
N PHE A 411 -3.49 15.81 2.17
CA PHE A 411 -3.00 17.02 1.50
C PHE A 411 -3.52 17.11 0.06
N ILE A 412 -3.42 16.01 -0.70
CA ILE A 412 -3.88 15.97 -2.09
C ILE A 412 -5.40 16.20 -2.14
N ASP A 413 -6.17 15.54 -1.29
CA ASP A 413 -7.63 15.67 -1.23
C ASP A 413 -8.07 17.08 -0.81
N ALA A 414 -7.27 17.78 0.01
CA ALA A 414 -7.57 19.14 0.46
C ALA A 414 -7.17 20.25 -0.53
N THR A 415 -6.24 19.97 -1.45
CA THR A 415 -5.61 21.00 -2.29
C THR A 415 -5.72 20.77 -3.78
N ASP A 416 -6.15 19.58 -4.21
CA ASP A 416 -6.08 19.11 -5.60
C ASP A 416 -4.66 19.21 -6.20
N TYR A 417 -3.62 19.18 -5.35
CA TYR A 417 -2.23 19.29 -5.79
C TYR A 417 -1.84 18.11 -6.69
N LYS A 418 -1.08 18.39 -7.75
CA LYS A 418 -0.50 17.37 -8.63
C LYS A 418 0.99 17.28 -8.37
N THR A 419 1.47 16.08 -8.08
CA THR A 419 2.88 15.85 -7.85
C THR A 419 3.71 16.05 -9.11
N THR A 420 5.00 16.34 -8.96
CA THR A 420 5.94 16.41 -10.09
C THR A 420 5.99 15.12 -10.92
N ALA A 421 5.68 13.97 -10.32
CA ALA A 421 5.52 12.69 -11.04
C ALA A 421 4.29 12.67 -11.94
N GLU A 422 3.16 13.14 -11.43
CA GLU A 422 1.91 13.24 -12.18
C GLU A 422 2.01 14.29 -13.29
N GLU A 423 2.64 15.43 -13.03
CA GLU A 423 2.87 16.48 -14.03
C GLU A 423 3.77 16.00 -15.17
N ALA A 424 4.82 15.24 -14.85
CA ALA A 424 5.72 14.65 -15.83
C ALA A 424 5.15 13.39 -16.50
N GLY A 425 4.08 12.81 -15.97
CA GLY A 425 3.49 11.54 -16.41
C GLY A 425 4.37 10.31 -16.17
N LYS A 426 5.43 10.42 -15.37
CA LYS A 426 6.44 9.36 -15.18
C LYS A 426 7.17 9.48 -13.83
N GLY A 427 7.60 8.34 -13.31
CA GLY A 427 8.38 8.21 -12.08
C GLY A 427 9.59 7.30 -12.25
N PHE A 428 10.48 7.28 -11.26
CA PHE A 428 11.69 6.45 -11.29
C PHE A 428 11.54 5.25 -10.36
N ALA A 429 12.08 4.11 -10.77
CA ALA A 429 12.10 2.94 -9.91
C ALA A 429 13.28 2.04 -10.21
N TRP A 430 13.70 1.31 -9.19
CA TRP A 430 14.76 0.33 -9.30
C TRP A 430 14.17 -1.04 -9.66
N ASN A 431 14.83 -1.76 -10.57
CA ASN A 431 14.35 -3.03 -11.09
C ASN A 431 15.20 -4.25 -10.68
N GLY A 432 16.07 -4.13 -9.67
CA GLY A 432 17.08 -5.14 -9.34
C GLY A 432 18.47 -4.84 -9.89
N LEU A 433 18.59 -4.02 -10.94
CA LEU A 433 19.86 -3.82 -11.64
C LEU A 433 20.18 -2.34 -11.87
N LYS A 434 19.18 -1.53 -12.24
CA LYS A 434 19.34 -0.12 -12.53
C LYS A 434 18.06 0.66 -12.31
N TRP A 435 18.21 1.97 -12.16
CA TRP A 435 17.10 2.90 -12.19
C TRP A 435 16.50 2.98 -13.60
N LEU A 436 15.18 2.88 -13.67
CA LEU A 436 14.39 2.98 -14.88
C LEU A 436 13.30 4.02 -14.70
N VAL A 437 12.89 4.60 -15.83
CA VAL A 437 11.75 5.52 -15.92
C VAL A 437 10.52 4.71 -16.30
N PHE A 438 9.44 4.87 -15.57
CA PHE A 438 8.16 4.22 -15.85
C PHE A 438 7.07 5.29 -16.06
N GLU A 439 6.36 5.16 -17.19
CA GLU A 439 5.18 5.96 -17.49
C GLU A 439 4.06 5.63 -16.50
N GLY A 440 3.36 6.66 -16.03
CA GLY A 440 2.25 6.54 -15.09
C GLY A 440 2.63 6.16 -13.66
N LEU A 441 3.93 6.15 -13.31
CA LEU A 441 4.39 5.87 -11.95
C LEU A 441 4.36 7.15 -11.09
N TYR A 442 3.63 7.12 -9.97
CA TYR A 442 3.46 8.24 -9.03
C TYR A 442 3.09 7.74 -7.63
N TRP A 443 2.90 8.63 -6.65
CA TRP A 443 2.79 8.26 -5.24
C TRP A 443 1.61 7.32 -4.88
N ARG A 444 0.46 7.36 -5.58
CA ARG A 444 -0.65 6.41 -5.35
C ARG A 444 -0.47 5.07 -6.07
N GLU A 445 0.35 5.06 -7.11
CA GLU A 445 0.72 3.85 -7.86
C GLU A 445 2.26 3.78 -7.94
N PRO A 446 2.97 3.64 -6.80
CA PRO A 446 4.42 3.74 -6.78
C PRO A 446 5.10 2.41 -7.16
N VAL A 447 4.31 1.42 -7.59
CA VAL A 447 4.72 0.02 -7.71
C VAL A 447 5.48 -0.23 -9.00
N VAL A 448 6.63 -0.87 -8.87
CA VAL A 448 7.26 -1.58 -9.97
C VAL A 448 7.17 -3.08 -9.74
N ALA A 449 6.75 -3.76 -10.80
CA ALA A 449 6.79 -5.20 -11.04
C ALA A 449 6.98 -6.07 -9.77
N GLY A 450 5.88 -6.38 -9.08
CA GLY A 450 5.87 -7.34 -7.97
C GLY A 450 5.98 -6.79 -6.55
N SER A 451 6.21 -5.48 -6.35
CA SER A 451 6.16 -4.88 -5.01
C SER A 451 4.69 -4.81 -4.50
N PRO A 452 4.40 -5.14 -3.22
CA PRO A 452 3.04 -5.08 -2.69
C PRO A 452 2.45 -3.66 -2.80
N TYR A 453 1.12 -3.57 -2.97
CA TYR A 453 0.42 -2.29 -2.86
C TYR A 453 0.70 -1.69 -1.49
N LEU A 454 1.31 -0.50 -1.47
CA LEU A 454 1.69 0.20 -0.26
C LEU A 454 0.43 0.79 0.39
N GLY A 455 0.08 0.28 1.57
CA GLY A 455 -1.10 0.70 2.32
C GLY A 455 -1.02 2.16 2.81
N GLU A 456 -2.06 2.58 3.52
CA GLU A 456 -2.18 3.94 4.07
C GLU A 456 -1.06 4.31 5.06
N ASP A 457 -0.54 3.33 5.80
CA ASP A 457 0.48 3.51 6.84
C ASP A 457 1.93 3.36 6.34
N TYR A 458 2.13 3.23 5.03
CA TYR A 458 3.47 3.20 4.42
C TYR A 458 4.00 4.61 4.17
N PRO A 459 5.33 4.82 4.17
CA PRO A 459 5.90 6.12 3.83
C PRO A 459 5.49 6.50 2.40
N VAL A 460 5.13 7.77 2.22
CA VAL A 460 4.89 8.29 0.87
C VAL A 460 6.22 8.36 0.12
N ILE A 461 6.24 7.75 -1.06
CA ILE A 461 7.38 7.72 -1.99
C ILE A 461 6.93 8.22 -3.38
N GLN A 462 7.82 8.26 -4.37
CA GLN A 462 7.57 8.95 -5.66
C GLN A 462 7.25 10.44 -5.48
N VAL A 463 7.75 11.04 -4.41
CA VAL A 463 7.61 12.48 -4.12
C VAL A 463 8.96 13.16 -4.24
N SER A 464 8.98 14.27 -4.98
CA SER A 464 10.17 15.11 -5.09
C SER A 464 10.31 16.02 -3.87
N TRP A 465 11.46 16.66 -3.71
CA TRP A 465 11.65 17.69 -2.68
C TRP A 465 10.59 18.80 -2.78
N LYS A 466 10.18 19.17 -4.00
CA LYS A 466 9.14 20.20 -4.22
C LYS A 466 7.76 19.75 -3.76
N ASP A 467 7.42 18.48 -4.01
CA ASP A 467 6.14 17.91 -3.56
C ASP A 467 6.07 17.87 -2.03
N CYS A 468 7.18 17.49 -1.42
CA CYS A 468 7.34 17.49 0.03
C CYS A 468 7.25 18.92 0.61
N GLN A 469 7.88 19.92 -0.01
CA GLN A 469 7.77 21.32 0.40
C GLN A 469 6.31 21.82 0.34
N ALA A 470 5.57 21.49 -0.71
CA ALA A 470 4.17 21.88 -0.85
C ALA A 470 3.29 21.28 0.26
N PHE A 471 3.50 20.00 0.59
CA PHE A 471 2.85 19.36 1.73
C PHE A 471 3.17 20.07 3.05
N LEU A 472 4.45 20.36 3.29
CA LEU A 472 4.91 20.99 4.53
C LEU A 472 4.33 22.39 4.70
N ASP A 473 4.29 23.18 3.63
CA ASP A 473 3.69 24.51 3.62
C ASP A 473 2.19 24.46 3.94
N TRP A 474 1.47 23.49 3.36
CA TRP A 474 0.06 23.26 3.67
C TRP A 474 -0.17 22.84 5.12
N ALA A 475 0.68 21.95 5.64
CA ALA A 475 0.57 21.43 7.00
C ALA A 475 1.04 22.41 8.09
N GLY A 476 1.69 23.53 7.72
CA GLY A 476 2.35 24.42 8.68
C GLY A 476 3.59 23.79 9.34
N LEU A 477 4.24 22.88 8.62
CA LEU A 477 5.45 22.16 9.03
C LEU A 477 6.65 22.60 8.19
N ALA A 478 7.83 22.04 8.44
CA ALA A 478 9.03 22.29 7.67
C ALA A 478 9.87 21.03 7.51
N PHE A 479 10.86 21.07 6.61
CA PHE A 479 11.91 20.05 6.57
C PHE A 479 12.82 20.15 7.80
N PRO A 480 13.36 19.01 8.28
CA PRO A 480 14.54 19.06 9.13
C PRO A 480 15.72 19.62 8.35
N THR A 481 16.60 20.34 9.04
CA THR A 481 17.95 20.56 8.53
C THR A 481 18.74 19.25 8.62
N GLU A 482 19.81 19.11 7.83
CA GLU A 482 20.67 17.92 7.89
C GLU A 482 21.18 17.67 9.32
N ALA A 483 21.54 18.76 10.02
CA ALA A 483 21.99 18.70 11.41
C ALA A 483 20.86 18.33 12.39
N GLN A 484 19.64 18.83 12.19
CA GLN A 484 18.49 18.44 12.99
C GLN A 484 18.19 16.94 12.82
N TRP A 485 18.24 16.46 11.58
CA TRP A 485 18.01 15.06 11.26
C TRP A 485 19.04 14.16 11.91
N GLU A 486 20.34 14.46 11.77
CA GLU A 486 21.39 13.61 12.33
C GLU A 486 21.42 13.64 13.86
N TYR A 487 21.18 14.81 14.46
CA TYR A 487 21.05 14.93 15.91
C TYR A 487 19.92 14.05 16.45
N ALA A 488 18.77 14.09 15.79
CA ALA A 488 17.61 13.31 16.13
C ALA A 488 17.82 11.81 15.89
N CYS A 489 18.45 11.42 14.77
CA CYS A 489 18.82 10.04 14.45
C CYS A 489 19.69 9.44 15.56
N ARG A 490 20.76 10.15 15.93
CA ARG A 490 21.71 9.72 16.97
C ARG A 490 21.08 9.60 18.35
N ALA A 491 20.06 10.38 18.69
CA ALA A 491 19.39 10.33 19.99
C ALA A 491 20.34 10.26 21.21
N GLY A 492 21.46 10.99 21.13
CA GLY A 492 22.49 11.05 22.16
C GLY A 492 23.65 10.04 22.04
N THR A 493 23.62 9.08 21.12
CA THR A 493 24.76 8.19 20.84
C THR A 493 25.78 8.85 19.90
N THR A 494 27.03 8.42 20.01
CA THR A 494 28.11 8.74 19.05
C THR A 494 28.46 7.56 18.15
N ALA A 495 27.70 6.46 18.25
CA ALA A 495 27.95 5.24 17.52
C ALA A 495 27.67 5.39 16.02
N ARG A 496 28.16 4.41 15.23
CA ARG A 496 27.94 4.33 13.79
C ARG A 496 26.45 4.33 13.42
N CYS A 497 25.66 3.47 14.05
CA CYS A 497 24.21 3.40 13.88
C CYS A 497 23.50 3.87 15.16
N TYR A 498 22.24 4.28 15.06
CA TYR A 498 21.51 4.75 16.24
C TYR A 498 21.23 3.65 17.28
N TRP A 499 21.37 2.38 16.90
CA TRP A 499 21.32 1.21 17.79
C TRP A 499 22.68 0.76 18.33
N GLY A 500 23.77 1.40 17.94
CA GLY A 500 25.14 1.04 18.33
C GLY A 500 26.08 0.89 17.14
N ASP A 501 27.31 0.44 17.40
CA ASP A 501 28.32 0.28 16.33
C ASP A 501 28.06 -0.92 15.44
N ASP A 502 27.47 -1.99 16.01
CA ASP A 502 27.03 -3.21 15.32
C ASP A 502 28.01 -3.73 14.24
N PRO A 503 29.29 -3.99 14.56
CA PRO A 503 30.35 -4.24 13.57
C PRO A 503 30.09 -5.45 12.66
N GLY A 504 29.25 -6.40 13.09
CA GLY A 504 28.82 -7.56 12.30
C GLY A 504 27.46 -7.41 11.62
N PHE A 505 26.79 -6.26 11.78
CA PHE A 505 25.44 -5.99 11.28
C PHE A 505 24.38 -6.96 11.81
N GLU A 506 24.62 -7.57 12.97
CA GLU A 506 23.81 -8.66 13.55
C GLU A 506 22.40 -8.18 13.94
N GLN A 507 22.27 -6.89 14.25
CA GLN A 507 21.01 -6.30 14.71
C GLN A 507 20.32 -5.48 13.62
N THR A 508 20.93 -5.31 12.44
CA THR A 508 20.48 -4.35 11.42
C THR A 508 19.00 -4.52 11.06
N CYS A 509 18.57 -5.74 10.73
CA CYS A 509 17.17 -6.01 10.36
C CYS A 509 16.16 -5.85 11.52
N GLU A 510 16.60 -5.69 12.78
CA GLU A 510 15.69 -5.37 13.89
C GLU A 510 15.34 -3.87 13.97
N TYR A 511 16.18 -3.02 13.35
CA TYR A 511 16.12 -1.56 13.46
C TYR A 511 15.93 -0.86 12.11
N ALA A 512 16.32 -1.48 11.00
CA ALA A 512 16.31 -0.85 9.69
C ALA A 512 15.81 -1.81 8.62
N ASN A 513 14.90 -1.32 7.78
CA ASN A 513 14.45 -1.99 6.56
C ASN A 513 15.47 -1.69 5.47
N VAL A 514 16.19 -2.70 4.99
CA VAL A 514 17.43 -2.57 4.21
C VAL A 514 17.53 -3.64 3.14
N ALA A 515 18.58 -3.56 2.29
CA ALA A 515 18.81 -4.60 1.31
C ALA A 515 19.14 -5.92 2.03
N ASP A 516 18.20 -6.85 2.05
CA ASP A 516 18.27 -8.10 2.80
C ASP A 516 17.85 -9.30 1.91
N SER A 517 17.66 -10.47 2.52
CA SER A 517 17.17 -11.65 1.81
C SER A 517 15.74 -11.53 1.25
N SER A 518 14.89 -10.68 1.83
CA SER A 518 13.53 -10.40 1.35
C SER A 518 13.57 -9.64 0.03
N MET A 519 14.38 -8.58 -0.03
CA MET A 519 14.62 -7.81 -1.25
C MET A 519 15.28 -8.66 -2.34
N GLU A 520 16.32 -9.42 -1.98
CA GLU A 520 17.00 -10.33 -2.91
C GLU A 520 16.04 -11.32 -3.57
N ALA A 521 15.11 -11.87 -2.79
CA ALA A 521 14.09 -12.78 -3.30
C ALA A 521 13.13 -12.11 -4.29
N LEU A 522 12.71 -10.86 -4.03
CA LEU A 522 11.80 -10.12 -4.91
C LEU A 522 12.46 -9.75 -6.24
N PHE A 523 13.72 -9.34 -6.21
CA PHE A 523 14.44 -8.87 -7.41
C PHE A 523 15.29 -9.95 -8.09
N GLU A 524 15.25 -11.19 -7.58
CA GLU A 524 16.05 -12.32 -8.05
C GLU A 524 17.57 -12.02 -8.12
N VAL A 525 18.05 -11.16 -7.21
CA VAL A 525 19.47 -10.82 -7.04
C VAL A 525 20.05 -11.59 -5.85
N LYS A 526 21.36 -11.84 -5.81
CA LYS A 526 22.00 -12.64 -4.73
C LYS A 526 23.28 -12.02 -4.22
N GLY A 527 23.49 -12.09 -2.90
CA GLY A 527 24.74 -11.72 -2.24
C GLY A 527 25.04 -10.22 -2.30
N SER A 528 23.99 -9.42 -2.46
CA SER A 528 24.03 -7.97 -2.47
C SER A 528 23.64 -7.36 -1.13
N GLY A 529 22.84 -8.04 -0.31
CA GLY A 529 22.28 -7.52 0.94
C GLY A 529 22.92 -8.08 2.22
N PHE A 530 22.34 -7.69 3.35
CA PHE A 530 22.67 -8.21 4.68
C PHE A 530 22.22 -9.67 4.83
N ASP A 531 23.00 -10.46 5.58
CA ASP A 531 22.65 -11.86 5.93
C ASP A 531 21.62 -11.90 7.08
N CYS A 532 20.47 -11.26 6.86
CA CYS A 532 19.32 -11.25 7.74
C CYS A 532 18.01 -11.13 6.93
N THR A 533 16.87 -11.12 7.62
CA THR A 533 15.59 -10.76 7.03
C THR A 533 14.88 -9.74 7.92
N ASP A 534 14.41 -8.66 7.33
CA ASP A 534 13.51 -7.68 7.95
C ASP A 534 12.04 -7.93 7.56
N GLU A 535 11.77 -8.98 6.78
CA GLU A 535 10.47 -9.39 6.23
C GLU A 535 9.90 -8.48 5.13
N TYR A 536 10.60 -7.40 4.73
CA TYR A 536 10.11 -6.40 3.81
C TYR A 536 10.99 -6.27 2.56
N ALA A 537 10.51 -6.75 1.43
CA ALA A 537 11.25 -6.67 0.15
C ALA A 537 11.30 -5.26 -0.49
N SER A 538 10.64 -4.28 0.12
CA SER A 538 10.49 -2.89 -0.30
C SER A 538 10.21 -2.06 0.96
N VAL A 539 9.79 -0.80 0.83
CA VAL A 539 9.32 -0.02 2.00
C VAL A 539 8.30 -0.80 2.84
N SER A 540 8.37 -0.61 4.14
CA SER A 540 7.51 -1.20 5.18
C SER A 540 6.51 -0.15 5.71
N PRO A 541 5.44 -0.56 6.42
CA PRO A 541 4.68 0.37 7.24
C PRO A 541 5.62 1.15 8.16
N VAL A 542 5.33 2.43 8.38
CA VAL A 542 6.16 3.23 9.28
C VAL A 542 6.07 2.69 10.71
N GLY A 543 7.20 2.67 11.40
CA GLY A 543 7.27 2.17 12.77
C GLY A 543 7.24 0.65 12.92
N SER A 544 7.42 -0.11 11.84
CA SER A 544 7.47 -1.58 11.87
C SER A 544 8.68 -2.13 12.65
N LEU A 545 9.82 -1.42 12.60
CA LEU A 545 11.07 -1.84 13.22
C LEU A 545 11.40 -0.96 14.43
N LYS A 546 12.38 -1.39 15.25
CA LYS A 546 12.66 -0.73 16.53
C LYS A 546 13.10 0.72 16.35
N SER A 547 12.53 1.62 17.15
CA SER A 547 12.92 3.03 17.17
C SER A 547 14.30 3.26 17.82
N ASN A 548 14.83 4.48 17.65
CA ASN A 548 15.94 4.96 18.46
C ASN A 548 15.52 5.31 19.92
N ALA A 549 16.48 5.76 20.73
CA ALA A 549 16.28 6.05 22.15
C ALA A 549 15.29 7.21 22.44
N TRP A 550 14.96 8.04 21.45
CA TRP A 550 13.99 9.12 21.59
C TRP A 550 12.60 8.76 21.04
N GLY A 551 12.40 7.54 20.54
CA GLY A 551 11.12 7.10 20.02
C GLY A 551 10.88 7.49 18.55
N LEU A 552 11.93 7.87 17.82
CA LEU A 552 11.89 8.11 16.38
C LEU A 552 12.18 6.80 15.64
N TYR A 553 11.33 6.48 14.68
CA TYR A 553 11.37 5.24 13.90
C TYR A 553 11.96 5.49 12.53
N ASP A 554 12.44 4.42 11.90
CA ASP A 554 12.86 4.40 10.49
C ASP A 554 13.94 5.45 10.17
N MET A 555 14.74 5.85 11.18
CA MET A 555 15.83 6.82 10.99
C MET A 555 16.96 6.25 10.12
N SER A 556 17.00 4.93 9.91
CA SER A 556 17.90 4.25 8.97
C SER A 556 17.09 3.23 8.19
N GLY A 557 17.25 3.21 6.86
CA GLY A 557 16.50 2.30 5.98
C GLY A 557 15.12 2.85 5.60
N ASN A 558 14.21 1.95 5.23
CA ASN A 558 12.85 2.24 4.74
C ASN A 558 12.83 3.21 3.54
N ALA A 559 12.59 4.51 3.72
CA ALA A 559 12.73 5.50 2.67
C ALA A 559 13.78 6.57 3.03
N GLY A 560 14.59 6.96 2.05
CA GLY A 560 15.55 8.05 2.20
C GLY A 560 14.81 9.38 2.35
N GLU A 561 15.28 10.23 3.25
CA GLU A 561 14.52 11.39 3.69
C GLU A 561 15.10 12.71 3.25
N TRP A 562 14.28 13.50 2.57
CA TRP A 562 14.60 14.87 2.19
C TRP A 562 14.88 15.78 3.39
N CYS A 563 15.99 16.51 3.32
CA CYS A 563 16.34 17.59 4.23
C CYS A 563 16.20 18.97 3.55
N LEU A 564 16.19 20.03 4.35
CA LEU A 564 16.15 21.41 3.88
C LEU A 564 17.42 21.78 3.10
N ASP A 565 18.55 21.26 3.55
CA ASP A 565 19.89 21.65 3.14
C ASP A 565 20.18 21.36 1.67
N GLU A 566 20.89 22.29 1.04
CA GLU A 566 21.58 22.02 -0.22
C GLU A 566 22.82 21.19 0.07
N TYR A 567 23.05 20.17 -0.74
CA TYR A 567 24.19 19.31 -0.57
C TYR A 567 25.47 20.05 -0.99
N GLY A 568 26.50 19.95 -0.15
CA GLY A 568 27.85 20.42 -0.45
C GLY A 568 28.87 19.44 0.09
N GLU A 569 29.77 18.97 -0.77
CA GLU A 569 30.82 17.99 -0.46
C GLU A 569 31.76 18.55 0.61
N ASN A 570 32.08 19.85 0.51
CA ASN A 570 32.97 20.51 1.46
C ASN A 570 32.24 21.23 2.62
N TYR A 571 30.91 21.13 2.71
CA TYR A 571 30.13 21.97 3.63
C TYR A 571 30.53 21.76 5.10
N PHE A 572 30.84 20.53 5.51
CA PHE A 572 31.20 20.24 6.91
C PHE A 572 32.47 20.96 7.35
N SER A 573 33.43 21.20 6.44
CA SER A 573 34.67 21.93 6.74
C SER A 573 34.46 23.43 7.01
N VAL A 574 33.33 23.99 6.56
CA VAL A 574 32.96 25.41 6.69
C VAL A 574 31.64 25.62 7.45
N SER A 575 31.08 24.53 7.99
CA SER A 575 29.78 24.51 8.64
C SER A 575 29.80 25.39 9.89
N PRO A 576 28.80 26.28 10.07
CA PRO A 576 28.72 27.08 11.29
C PRO A 576 28.36 26.19 12.49
N ALA A 577 29.04 26.41 13.62
CA ALA A 577 28.86 25.58 14.82
C ALA A 577 27.47 25.69 15.48
N LYS A 578 26.62 26.63 15.08
CA LYS A 578 25.29 26.87 15.69
C LYS A 578 24.21 26.86 14.61
N ASP A 579 23.20 26.01 14.80
CA ASP A 579 22.04 25.85 13.93
C ASP A 579 22.40 25.83 12.41
N PRO A 580 23.34 24.97 11.96
CA PRO A 580 23.80 24.96 10.59
C PRO A 580 22.67 24.58 9.62
N VAL A 581 22.61 25.34 8.52
CA VAL A 581 21.77 25.06 7.36
C VAL A 581 22.55 25.48 6.13
N ASN A 582 22.84 24.54 5.23
CA ASN A 582 23.44 24.87 3.95
C ASN A 582 22.37 25.38 2.98
N ARG A 583 22.55 26.60 2.47
CA ARG A 583 21.70 27.22 1.43
C ARG A 583 22.50 27.68 0.21
N ASN A 584 23.76 27.28 0.13
CA ASN A 584 24.66 27.61 -0.97
C ASN A 584 25.48 26.35 -1.30
N GLY A 585 24.80 25.28 -1.70
CA GLY A 585 25.42 23.99 -1.99
C GLY A 585 26.34 24.01 -3.21
N ASP A 586 27.10 22.93 -3.39
CA ASP A 586 27.96 22.80 -4.56
C ASP A 586 27.07 22.59 -5.80
N HIS A 587 27.04 23.57 -6.71
CA HIS A 587 26.28 23.47 -7.97
C HIS A 587 26.99 22.51 -8.93
N ILE A 588 26.71 21.21 -8.80
CA ILE A 588 27.26 20.19 -9.70
C ILE A 588 26.48 20.22 -11.02
N LYS A 589 27.14 20.65 -12.11
CA LYS A 589 26.62 20.49 -13.47
C LYS A 589 26.80 19.04 -13.92
N TYR A 590 25.73 18.26 -13.93
CA TYR A 590 25.72 16.96 -14.60
C TYR A 590 25.22 17.12 -16.04
N THR A 591 26.04 16.72 -17.01
CA THR A 591 25.64 16.60 -18.42
C THR A 591 25.64 15.13 -18.80
N PHE A 592 24.46 14.54 -18.92
CA PHE A 592 24.25 13.47 -19.91
C PHE A 592 23.58 14.18 -21.08
N GLU A 593 24.14 14.05 -22.27
CA GLU A 593 23.71 14.75 -23.48
C GLU A 593 22.17 14.72 -23.62
N GLU A 594 21.56 15.91 -23.63
CA GLU A 594 20.16 16.22 -24.02
C GLU A 594 19.02 16.27 -22.97
N GLU A 595 19.26 16.83 -21.78
CA GLU A 595 18.37 17.85 -21.14
C GLU A 595 18.98 18.29 -19.80
N THR A 596 19.67 19.43 -19.79
CA THR A 596 20.40 19.92 -18.61
C THR A 596 19.47 20.71 -17.68
N PHE A 597 19.47 20.37 -16.39
CA PHE A 597 18.98 21.23 -15.32
C PHE A 597 20.17 21.74 -14.52
N GLU A 598 20.37 23.07 -14.48
CA GLU A 598 21.22 23.70 -13.46
C GLU A 598 20.41 23.68 -12.15
N GLY A 599 20.80 22.86 -11.16
CA GLY A 599 20.03 22.72 -9.93
C GLY A 599 20.89 22.32 -8.74
N GLU A 600 20.58 22.90 -7.59
CA GLU A 600 21.15 22.55 -6.27
C GLU A 600 20.62 21.17 -5.86
N ASN A 601 21.49 20.16 -5.74
CA ASN A 601 21.07 18.90 -5.14
C ASN A 601 20.69 19.14 -3.68
N ARG A 602 19.64 18.46 -3.22
CA ARG A 602 19.19 18.53 -1.83
C ARG A 602 19.71 17.30 -1.08
N VAL A 603 19.99 17.49 0.21
CA VAL A 603 20.48 16.42 1.08
C VAL A 603 19.38 15.37 1.30
N ILE A 604 19.79 14.10 1.21
CA ILE A 604 19.03 12.92 1.63
C ILE A 604 19.76 12.24 2.79
N LYS A 605 19.03 11.79 3.80
CA LYS A 605 19.57 11.05 4.96
C LYS A 605 18.85 9.70 5.15
N GLY A 606 19.44 8.82 5.95
CA GLY A 606 18.83 7.55 6.42
C GLY A 606 19.09 6.32 5.54
N GLY A 607 19.35 6.49 4.25
CA GLY A 607 19.32 5.36 3.32
C GLY A 607 17.89 4.88 3.08
N ASN A 608 17.70 3.69 2.54
CA ASN A 608 16.39 3.15 2.15
C ASN A 608 16.40 1.61 2.19
N TRP A 609 15.26 0.98 1.90
CA TRP A 609 15.10 -0.49 1.81
C TRP A 609 16.07 -1.18 0.83
N GLY A 610 16.68 -0.47 -0.11
CA GLY A 610 17.69 -1.02 -1.03
C GLY A 610 19.13 -0.72 -0.60
N SER A 611 19.35 -0.17 0.59
CA SER A 611 20.65 0.35 1.03
C SER A 611 21.53 -0.69 1.70
N LEU A 612 22.84 -0.53 1.51
CA LEU A 612 23.90 -1.32 2.14
C LEU A 612 24.49 -0.61 3.36
N SER A 613 25.38 -1.30 4.06
CA SER A 613 26.04 -0.87 5.31
C SER A 613 26.51 0.58 5.34
N PHE A 614 27.15 1.06 4.28
CA PHE A 614 27.71 2.40 4.24
C PHE A 614 26.65 3.52 4.17
N ARG A 615 25.41 3.21 3.77
CA ARG A 615 24.29 4.16 3.59
C ARG A 615 23.32 4.24 4.78
N ILE A 616 23.37 3.30 5.72
CA ILE A 616 22.43 3.22 6.85
C ILE A 616 23.01 3.78 8.16
N ARG A 617 24.24 4.32 8.11
CA ARG A 617 24.94 4.93 9.26
C ARG A 617 24.30 6.27 9.61
N SER A 618 24.37 6.67 10.87
CA SER A 618 23.83 7.95 11.36
C SER A 618 24.46 9.15 10.65
N ALA A 619 25.76 9.07 10.36
CA ALA A 619 26.52 10.10 9.66
C ALA A 619 26.28 10.11 8.14
N SER A 620 25.74 9.02 7.57
CA SER A 620 25.63 8.87 6.13
C SER A 620 24.80 10.00 5.53
N ARG A 621 25.27 10.53 4.41
CA ARG A 621 24.61 11.59 3.66
C ARG A 621 24.64 11.27 2.18
N ASP A 622 23.58 11.66 1.48
CA ASP A 622 23.48 11.52 0.04
C ASP A 622 22.83 12.75 -0.57
N ARG A 623 22.73 12.78 -1.88
CA ARG A 623 22.16 13.89 -2.63
C ARG A 623 21.31 13.41 -3.79
N LEU A 624 20.22 14.11 -4.03
CA LEU A 624 19.38 13.91 -5.20
C LEU A 624 18.97 15.27 -5.79
N ASN A 625 18.62 15.28 -7.07
CA ASN A 625 18.06 16.48 -7.67
C ASN A 625 16.70 16.75 -7.02
N PRO A 626 16.33 18.02 -6.73
CA PRO A 626 15.06 18.34 -6.08
C PRO A 626 13.81 17.95 -6.89
N LEU A 627 13.96 17.55 -8.16
CA LEU A 627 12.90 17.00 -9.01
C LEU A 627 12.93 15.47 -9.11
N ASP A 628 13.97 14.81 -8.61
CA ASP A 628 14.03 13.35 -8.57
C ASP A 628 12.99 12.82 -7.60
N ARG A 629 12.39 11.69 -7.97
CA ARG A 629 11.28 11.05 -7.25
C ARG A 629 11.28 9.56 -7.58
N GLY A 630 11.46 8.73 -6.57
CA GLY A 630 11.68 7.31 -6.79
C GLY A 630 11.00 6.42 -5.76
N THR A 631 11.16 5.11 -5.94
CA THR A 631 10.62 4.08 -5.03
C THR A 631 11.34 3.98 -3.69
N THR A 632 12.30 4.84 -3.43
CA THR A 632 13.21 4.76 -2.27
C THR A 632 13.28 6.05 -1.46
N THR A 633 12.50 7.06 -1.80
CA THR A 633 12.69 8.41 -1.26
C THR A 633 11.35 9.01 -0.84
N GLY A 634 11.29 9.45 0.40
CA GLY A 634 10.18 10.13 1.04
C GLY A 634 10.70 11.27 1.92
N PHE A 635 10.03 11.55 3.04
CA PHE A 635 10.44 12.60 3.97
C PHE A 635 9.76 12.47 5.33
N ARG A 636 10.32 13.14 6.34
CA ARG A 636 9.66 13.45 7.61
C ARG A 636 9.62 14.95 7.87
N ALA A 637 8.73 15.37 8.75
CA ALA A 637 8.47 16.78 9.02
C ALA A 637 9.04 17.24 10.38
N VAL A 638 9.24 18.54 10.54
CA VAL A 638 9.51 19.19 11.82
C VAL A 638 8.58 20.39 12.06
N HIS A 639 8.32 20.70 13.32
CA HIS A 639 7.68 21.95 13.76
C HIS A 639 8.62 22.70 14.71
N ARG A 640 8.76 24.02 14.50
CA ARG A 640 9.74 24.87 15.21
C ARG A 640 9.18 25.62 16.41
#